data_AF-A0A1Y0FTR8-F1
#
_entry.id   AF-A0A1Y0FTR8-F1
#
_cell.length_a   1.000
_cell.length_b   1.000
_cell.length_c   1.000
_cell.angle_alpha   90.00
_cell.angle_beta   90.00
_cell.angle_gamma   90.00
#
_symmetry.space_group_name_H-M   'P 1'
#
loop_
_entity.id
_entity.type
_entity.pdbx_description
1 polymer ?
#
loop_
_entity_poly.entity_id
_entity_poly.type
_entity_poly.pdbx_seq_one_letter_code
_entity_poly.pdbx_strand_id
1 'polypeptide(L)'
;MKHAHLLEQLFREIDTVIISRQHPVTGLLPASTAVNNHGNYTDAWVRDNVYSVISVWGLSVAFRRQGESSKSDLLEQATVKLMRGLLQSMMRQANKVEAFKYSLSNNDALHAKYDTASGLPVVADDAWGHLQIDATSLYLLMLAQMTCSGLRIVCTPDEVDFVQNLVYYISSAYRTPDYGIWERGNKINNGRTEINASSVGMAKAALQALDGFNLFGEHANKRATIHVIADAVALARSTLASLLPRESLSKESDSALLSIIGFPAFAVGKETLATQTRDAILTKLGGNYGCKRFLWDGHQTMLEESSRIYYEHSELANFEHIESEWPLFYTYLYINALFDGTLTTAKYYRQKLESLLVFRDGFGLLPELYYVPFDSIAAEKKNPRSQKRLPNDNVPLVWAQSLYLTGLMMDEGLLRSDDLDPLKMRRRSTKFIKSQIALVVLAENDEVKQHLARHGVIAESLQDIKPMAVASAPALTEVYAHVGENKSLGLTGRPRRRLQSLATSQTYEINNKVYLCLSSIQSEREDYRMYDAHLMSQIITEEIAHIYKHWLSPEVAVFTLLIDQHLAHIPNVEELFATLQELQLRSKHDYIGYASANLAYRASRVNHLSVPHLQVHSVSTQSLQKVHEHEVHVSSEFLRAPAKKLLDEFYQQSEIITYRRLTQFIKDLSLTDNIARDGQLVLLKDFLKEVYRRAEKNNFWLIARMCFGQLNYSLNELSDSLTLIAARNLSIIVGDKNFTEIKVDQSFSNKSFFDNVQHIFPDPLERTLVLELLSAIGYLIRIEPKLFDGLRSIQLRNFIMLYAMDKGDADDVSMHEWLGLQSPCKLLRKLESILVSRKRVFAQGVNHVAPYKIFHEQDILHDSMANAVDTDWLEWRIARGLITHFDDSFLRDIWHSLMFTPKLIFGDANCADFVLDCEIIRSSMTPGEASFAHLIDHLTHQLHPAYYKSAVVEALYAYTQFCINNPQVRFNQPLAFSEVLEKAAKRFAAEHKDKQPPFGRDLDALMRQSPHVFNLYVTLVYADITQPY
;
A
#
# COMPACT_ATOMS: atom_id res chain seq x y z
N MET A 1 27.79 -24.44 -37.40
CA MET A 1 27.38 -23.70 -38.61
C MET A 1 26.04 -22.98 -38.47
N LYS A 2 24.93 -23.64 -38.04
CA LYS A 2 23.61 -22.99 -37.87
C LYS A 2 23.62 -21.76 -36.93
N HIS A 3 24.21 -21.88 -35.72
CA HIS A 3 24.26 -20.77 -34.76
C HIS A 3 25.13 -19.59 -35.20
N ALA A 4 26.25 -19.85 -35.90
CA ALA A 4 27.12 -18.79 -36.40
C ALA A 4 26.40 -17.92 -37.44
N HIS A 5 25.70 -18.54 -38.39
CA HIS A 5 24.91 -17.80 -39.39
C HIS A 5 23.78 -16.98 -38.75
N LEU A 6 23.06 -17.57 -37.78
CA LEU A 6 21.99 -16.87 -37.07
C LEU A 6 22.52 -15.68 -36.25
N LEU A 7 23.66 -15.83 -35.56
CA LEU A 7 24.29 -14.72 -34.83
C LEU A 7 24.67 -13.57 -35.75
N GLU A 8 25.21 -13.85 -36.94
CA GLU A 8 25.51 -12.82 -37.94
C GLU A 8 24.25 -12.14 -38.50
N GLN A 9 23.15 -12.87 -38.64
CA GLN A 9 21.87 -12.29 -39.02
C GLN A 9 21.34 -11.36 -37.93
N LEU A 10 21.30 -11.83 -36.68
CA LEU A 10 20.86 -11.05 -35.52
C LEU A 10 21.74 -9.82 -35.30
N PHE A 11 23.06 -9.94 -35.48
CA PHE A 11 23.98 -8.81 -35.41
C PHE A 11 23.67 -7.75 -36.46
N ARG A 12 23.48 -8.14 -37.74
CA ARG A 12 23.11 -7.19 -38.80
C ARG A 12 21.80 -6.48 -38.51
N GLU A 13 20.81 -7.21 -38.00
CA GLU A 13 19.52 -6.63 -37.64
C GLU A 13 19.64 -5.66 -36.46
N ILE A 14 20.25 -6.08 -35.35
CA ILE A 14 20.45 -5.22 -34.16
C ILE A 14 21.31 -4.01 -34.49
N ASP A 15 22.36 -4.17 -35.29
CA ASP A 15 23.22 -3.08 -35.72
C ASP A 15 22.44 -2.06 -36.57
N THR A 16 21.66 -2.53 -37.54
CA THR A 16 20.89 -1.67 -38.44
C THR A 16 19.72 -0.99 -37.74
N VAL A 17 18.96 -1.73 -36.92
CA VAL A 17 17.70 -1.25 -36.34
C VAL A 17 17.90 -0.47 -35.03
N ILE A 18 18.93 -0.81 -34.24
CA ILE A 18 19.14 -0.28 -32.90
C ILE A 18 20.44 0.52 -32.79
N ILE A 19 21.60 -0.11 -33.03
CA ILE A 19 22.90 0.51 -32.74
C ILE A 19 23.20 1.69 -33.66
N SER A 20 22.80 1.61 -34.92
CA SER A 20 22.94 2.71 -35.91
C SER A 20 22.28 4.02 -35.46
N ARG A 21 21.29 3.94 -34.55
CA ARG A 21 20.54 5.07 -34.01
C ARG A 21 21.12 5.58 -32.69
N GLN A 22 22.10 4.88 -32.12
CA GLN A 22 22.71 5.25 -30.84
C GLN A 22 23.56 6.50 -31.02
N HIS A 23 23.28 7.52 -30.21
CA HIS A 23 24.02 8.77 -30.32
C HIS A 23 25.49 8.59 -29.92
N PRO A 24 26.46 9.03 -30.75
CA PRO A 24 27.87 8.71 -30.58
C PRO A 24 28.54 9.37 -29.38
N VAL A 25 27.93 10.37 -28.74
CA VAL A 25 28.50 11.01 -27.53
C VAL A 25 27.84 10.47 -26.27
N THR A 26 26.52 10.60 -26.18
CA THR A 26 25.73 10.27 -24.99
C THR A 26 25.43 8.79 -24.87
N GLY A 27 25.41 8.04 -25.98
CA GLY A 27 24.97 6.65 -26.01
C GLY A 27 23.45 6.46 -25.97
N LEU A 28 22.68 7.55 -25.93
CA LEU A 28 21.22 7.50 -25.87
C LEU A 28 20.61 7.13 -27.23
N LEU A 29 19.44 6.48 -27.18
CA LEU A 29 18.62 6.14 -28.33
C LEU A 29 17.37 7.04 -28.35
N PRO A 30 16.98 7.56 -29.53
CA PRO A 30 15.65 8.15 -29.71
C PRO A 30 14.58 7.05 -29.62
N ALA A 31 13.41 7.37 -29.07
CA ALA A 31 12.30 6.41 -28.99
C ALA A 31 11.76 6.00 -30.39
N SER A 32 11.77 6.93 -31.35
CA SER A 32 11.46 6.68 -32.77
C SER A 32 12.09 7.75 -33.67
N THR A 33 12.16 7.49 -34.96
CA THR A 33 12.56 8.48 -35.97
C THR A 33 11.41 9.37 -36.44
N ALA A 34 10.17 9.09 -36.00
CA ALA A 34 8.98 9.83 -36.38
C ALA A 34 8.67 10.97 -35.39
N VAL A 35 8.40 12.17 -35.91
CA VAL A 35 7.71 13.23 -35.15
C VAL A 35 6.24 13.14 -35.53
N ASN A 36 5.36 12.87 -34.59
CA ASN A 36 3.92 12.77 -34.83
C ASN A 36 3.13 13.67 -33.85
N ASN A 37 1.80 13.71 -34.02
CA ASN A 37 0.92 14.54 -33.19
C ASN A 37 0.89 14.13 -31.69
N HIS A 38 1.44 12.97 -31.34
CA HIS A 38 1.48 12.43 -29.98
C HIS A 38 2.83 12.65 -29.27
N GLY A 39 3.83 13.24 -29.95
CA GLY A 39 5.09 13.63 -29.31
C GLY A 39 6.28 13.71 -30.26
N ASN A 40 7.35 14.35 -29.77
CA ASN A 40 8.66 14.30 -30.40
C ASN A 40 9.39 13.02 -29.97
N TYR A 41 9.21 11.91 -30.70
CA TYR A 41 9.86 10.65 -30.36
C TYR A 41 11.38 10.65 -30.64
N THR A 42 11.97 11.78 -31.04
CA THR A 42 13.43 11.91 -31.14
C THR A 42 14.12 12.10 -29.78
N ASP A 43 13.35 12.33 -28.71
CA ASP A 43 13.86 12.34 -27.34
C ASP A 43 14.17 10.91 -26.86
N ALA A 44 15.04 10.80 -25.86
CA ALA A 44 15.44 9.56 -25.23
C ALA A 44 14.63 9.30 -23.95
N TRP A 45 13.64 8.42 -24.03
CA TRP A 45 12.91 7.92 -22.86
C TRP A 45 13.75 6.90 -22.10
N VAL A 46 13.82 7.02 -20.77
CA VAL A 46 14.58 6.11 -19.91
C VAL A 46 14.13 4.66 -20.14
N ARG A 47 12.81 4.41 -20.12
CA ARG A 47 12.22 3.08 -20.26
C ARG A 47 12.55 2.45 -21.62
N ASP A 48 12.29 3.16 -22.70
CA ASP A 48 12.52 2.70 -24.07
C ASP A 48 14.01 2.41 -24.31
N ASN A 49 14.90 3.26 -23.81
CA ASN A 49 16.34 3.04 -23.88
C ASN A 49 16.75 1.74 -23.17
N VAL A 50 16.30 1.54 -21.92
CA VAL A 50 16.66 0.36 -21.13
C VAL A 50 16.10 -0.93 -21.76
N TYR A 51 14.85 -0.95 -22.22
CA TYR A 51 14.31 -2.13 -22.89
C TYR A 51 14.96 -2.40 -24.25
N SER A 52 15.28 -1.35 -25.01
CA SER A 52 15.91 -1.47 -26.33
C SER A 52 17.31 -2.07 -26.25
N VAL A 53 18.06 -1.76 -25.18
CA VAL A 53 19.43 -2.27 -25.01
C VAL A 53 19.50 -3.72 -24.53
N ILE A 54 18.39 -4.33 -24.08
CA ILE A 54 18.36 -5.73 -23.61
C ILE A 54 18.81 -6.70 -24.71
N SER A 55 18.34 -6.52 -25.95
CA SER A 55 18.76 -7.38 -27.06
C SER A 55 20.23 -7.19 -27.45
N VAL A 56 20.76 -5.96 -27.35
CA VAL A 56 22.19 -5.66 -27.57
C VAL A 56 23.04 -6.37 -26.52
N TRP A 57 22.67 -6.24 -25.25
CA TRP A 57 23.30 -6.95 -24.13
C TRP A 57 23.21 -8.47 -24.30
N GLY A 58 22.02 -9.00 -24.59
CA GLY A 58 21.80 -10.43 -24.82
C GLY A 58 22.65 -10.97 -25.97
N LEU A 59 22.71 -10.26 -27.11
CA LEU A 59 23.54 -10.66 -28.23
C LEU A 59 25.04 -10.65 -27.88
N SER A 60 25.47 -9.69 -27.06
CA SER A 60 26.85 -9.65 -26.56
C SER A 60 27.20 -10.91 -25.78
N VAL A 61 26.33 -11.32 -24.86
CA VAL A 61 26.50 -12.55 -24.08
C VAL A 61 26.49 -13.78 -24.98
N ALA A 62 25.61 -13.81 -25.98
CA ALA A 62 25.56 -14.90 -26.96
C ALA A 62 26.87 -15.04 -27.76
N PHE A 63 27.47 -13.93 -28.23
CA PHE A 63 28.79 -13.95 -28.89
C PHE A 63 29.90 -14.40 -27.94
N ARG A 64 29.92 -13.89 -26.70
CA ARG A 64 30.88 -14.29 -25.67
C ARG A 64 30.89 -15.81 -25.46
N ARG A 65 29.70 -16.41 -25.41
CA ARG A 65 29.52 -17.87 -25.23
C ARG A 65 30.03 -18.69 -26.42
N GLN A 66 30.08 -18.11 -27.63
CA GLN A 66 30.68 -18.74 -28.81
C GLN A 66 32.18 -18.45 -28.95
N GLY A 67 32.78 -17.71 -28.02
CA GLY A 67 34.20 -17.35 -28.04
C GLY A 67 34.53 -16.19 -28.98
N GLU A 68 33.54 -15.45 -29.49
CA GLU A 68 33.78 -14.29 -30.36
C GLU A 68 33.88 -13.01 -29.53
N SER A 69 35.11 -12.59 -29.24
CA SER A 69 35.39 -11.48 -28.33
C SER A 69 35.17 -10.10 -28.94
N SER A 70 35.41 -9.91 -30.25
CA SER A 70 35.39 -8.57 -30.85
C SER A 70 33.97 -8.02 -30.94
N LYS A 71 33.01 -8.85 -31.41
CA LYS A 71 31.60 -8.44 -31.49
C LYS A 71 30.95 -8.37 -30.11
N SER A 72 31.34 -9.28 -29.20
CA SER A 72 30.92 -9.21 -27.80
C SER A 72 31.30 -7.86 -27.20
N ASP A 73 32.58 -7.47 -27.26
CA ASP A 73 33.05 -6.21 -26.68
C ASP A 73 32.34 -4.99 -27.29
N LEU A 74 32.19 -4.94 -28.62
CA LEU A 74 31.46 -3.84 -29.29
C LEU A 74 30.04 -3.65 -28.73
N LEU A 75 29.29 -4.75 -28.57
CA LEU A 75 27.92 -4.73 -28.05
C LEU A 75 27.87 -4.44 -26.55
N GLU A 76 28.86 -4.91 -25.78
CA GLU A 76 29.02 -4.58 -24.36
C GLU A 76 29.29 -3.09 -24.17
N GLN A 77 30.22 -2.51 -24.94
CA GLN A 77 30.51 -1.09 -24.88
C GLN A 77 29.30 -0.23 -25.30
N ALA A 78 28.56 -0.65 -26.34
CA ALA A 78 27.31 0.02 -26.71
C ALA A 78 26.30 0.01 -25.56
N THR A 79 26.16 -1.13 -24.88
CA THR A 79 25.29 -1.29 -23.70
C THR A 79 25.73 -0.38 -22.55
N VAL A 80 27.02 -0.43 -22.18
CA VAL A 80 27.58 0.39 -21.09
C VAL A 80 27.41 1.88 -21.39
N LYS A 81 27.66 2.29 -22.63
CA LYS A 81 27.55 3.69 -23.05
C LYS A 81 26.13 4.23 -22.89
N LEU A 82 25.11 3.47 -23.30
CA LEU A 82 23.71 3.85 -23.14
C LEU A 82 23.32 3.99 -21.67
N MET A 83 23.61 2.97 -20.87
CA MET A 83 23.27 2.97 -19.44
C MET A 83 23.99 4.10 -18.69
N ARG A 84 25.25 4.39 -19.04
CA ARG A 84 26.00 5.53 -18.50
C ARG A 84 25.44 6.87 -18.98
N GLY A 85 24.95 6.97 -20.22
CA GLY A 85 24.24 8.15 -20.73
C GLY A 85 23.04 8.50 -19.87
N LEU A 86 22.19 7.51 -19.57
CA LEU A 86 21.04 7.67 -18.68
C LEU A 86 21.48 8.07 -17.26
N LEU A 87 22.52 7.43 -16.71
CA LEU A 87 23.07 7.79 -15.39
C LEU A 87 23.48 9.26 -15.36
N GLN A 88 24.21 9.73 -16.36
CA GLN A 88 24.67 11.11 -16.45
C GLN A 88 23.50 12.10 -16.57
N SER A 89 22.48 11.78 -17.37
CA SER A 89 21.26 12.59 -17.47
C SER A 89 20.51 12.70 -16.13
N MET A 90 20.41 11.61 -15.37
CA MET A 90 19.82 11.65 -14.04
C MET A 90 20.71 12.38 -13.02
N MET A 91 22.03 12.18 -13.05
CA MET A 91 22.97 12.85 -12.13
C MET A 91 22.96 14.38 -12.29
N ARG A 92 22.72 14.89 -13.51
CA ARG A 92 22.54 16.33 -13.75
C ARG A 92 21.31 16.93 -13.06
N GLN A 93 20.40 16.08 -12.57
CA GLN A 93 19.20 16.44 -11.82
C GLN A 93 19.29 15.99 -10.35
N ALA A 94 20.50 15.87 -9.78
CA ALA A 94 20.68 15.44 -8.39
C ALA A 94 19.89 16.29 -7.37
N ASN A 95 19.72 17.59 -7.63
CA ASN A 95 18.87 18.48 -6.84
C ASN A 95 17.39 18.03 -6.81
N LYS A 96 16.88 17.49 -7.92
CA LYS A 96 15.52 16.94 -7.99
C LYS A 96 15.40 15.67 -7.16
N VAL A 97 16.39 14.77 -7.25
CA VAL A 97 16.47 13.56 -6.41
C VAL A 97 16.48 13.94 -4.92
N GLU A 98 17.26 14.96 -4.55
CA GLU A 98 17.29 15.48 -3.18
C GLU A 98 15.92 15.98 -2.72
N ALA A 99 15.28 16.87 -3.49
CA ALA A 99 13.99 17.45 -3.15
C ALA A 99 12.88 16.39 -3.06
N PHE A 100 12.81 15.48 -4.04
CA PHE A 100 11.77 14.46 -4.13
C PHE A 100 11.77 13.50 -2.94
N LYS A 101 12.93 13.15 -2.39
CA LYS A 101 13.02 12.31 -1.18
C LYS A 101 12.20 12.85 0.00
N TYR A 102 11.92 14.16 0.04
CA TYR A 102 11.11 14.79 1.08
C TYR A 102 9.70 15.13 0.59
N SER A 103 9.57 15.73 -0.60
CA SER A 103 8.29 16.21 -1.10
C SER A 103 7.39 15.11 -1.67
N LEU A 104 7.99 14.10 -2.30
CA LEU A 104 7.30 13.09 -3.12
C LEU A 104 6.36 13.70 -4.18
N SER A 105 6.62 14.95 -4.57
CA SER A 105 5.80 15.74 -5.48
C SER A 105 6.22 15.54 -6.93
N ASN A 106 5.26 15.64 -7.85
CA ASN A 106 5.50 15.55 -9.29
C ASN A 106 6.53 16.58 -9.77
N ASN A 107 6.49 17.81 -9.25
CA ASN A 107 7.38 18.90 -9.68
C ASN A 107 8.85 18.60 -9.36
N ASP A 108 9.11 17.89 -8.27
CA ASP A 108 10.46 17.53 -7.85
C ASP A 108 10.93 16.21 -8.46
N ALA A 109 10.10 15.52 -9.25
CA ALA A 109 10.45 14.24 -9.84
C ALA A 109 11.55 14.34 -10.90
N LEU A 110 12.32 13.27 -11.09
CA LEU A 110 13.23 13.16 -12.23
C LEU A 110 12.43 13.21 -13.53
N HIS A 111 13.00 13.87 -14.55
CA HIS A 111 12.45 13.80 -15.90
C HIS A 111 12.57 12.37 -16.43
N ALA A 112 11.53 11.89 -17.11
CA ALA A 112 11.47 10.54 -17.67
C ALA A 112 12.06 10.44 -19.09
N LYS A 113 12.31 11.59 -19.73
CA LYS A 113 12.88 11.71 -21.08
C LYS A 113 13.90 12.84 -21.17
N TYR A 114 14.87 12.68 -22.07
CA TYR A 114 15.99 13.60 -22.25
C TYR A 114 16.25 13.89 -23.73
N ASP A 115 16.89 15.01 -24.01
CA ASP A 115 17.40 15.28 -25.34
C ASP A 115 18.48 14.25 -25.67
N THR A 116 18.34 13.58 -26.80
CA THR A 116 19.23 12.47 -27.18
C THR A 116 20.69 12.93 -27.32
N ALA A 117 20.92 14.14 -27.82
CA ALA A 117 22.26 14.63 -28.13
C ALA A 117 23.01 15.19 -26.90
N SER A 118 22.31 15.87 -26.01
CA SER A 118 22.88 16.52 -24.83
C SER A 118 22.65 15.75 -23.53
N GLY A 119 21.59 14.95 -23.43
CA GLY A 119 21.15 14.28 -22.21
C GLY A 119 20.50 15.23 -21.19
N LEU A 120 19.99 16.38 -21.61
CA LEU A 120 19.32 17.37 -20.75
C LEU A 120 17.79 17.23 -20.80
N PRO A 121 17.06 17.76 -19.79
CA PRO A 121 15.61 17.90 -19.85
C PRO A 121 15.13 18.63 -21.11
N VAL A 122 14.04 18.13 -21.72
CA VAL A 122 13.47 18.63 -23.00
C VAL A 122 12.16 19.41 -22.85
N VAL A 123 11.56 19.38 -21.65
CA VAL A 123 10.30 20.04 -21.33
C VAL A 123 10.38 20.64 -19.92
N ALA A 124 9.40 21.46 -19.53
CA ALA A 124 9.30 21.97 -18.16
C ALA A 124 8.81 20.89 -17.17
N ASP A 125 8.92 21.16 -15.87
CA ASP A 125 8.57 20.22 -14.79
C ASP A 125 7.07 19.90 -14.70
N ASP A 126 6.22 20.87 -15.07
CA ASP A 126 4.75 20.79 -15.04
C ASP A 126 4.13 20.46 -16.42
N ALA A 127 4.95 20.43 -17.47
CA ALA A 127 4.50 20.26 -18.84
C ALA A 127 4.31 18.80 -19.27
N TRP A 128 4.77 17.83 -18.48
CA TRP A 128 4.72 16.41 -18.83
C TRP A 128 4.63 15.50 -17.59
N GLY A 129 4.09 14.29 -17.78
CA GLY A 129 3.98 13.27 -16.74
C GLY A 129 5.33 12.62 -16.40
N HIS A 130 6.26 13.39 -15.83
CA HIS A 130 7.64 12.95 -15.55
C HIS A 130 7.78 12.01 -14.37
N LEU A 131 6.88 12.12 -13.38
CA LEU A 131 6.91 11.21 -12.24
C LEU A 131 6.51 9.81 -12.73
N GLN A 132 7.54 9.02 -13.07
CA GLN A 132 7.45 7.65 -13.58
C GLN A 132 8.43 6.80 -12.77
N ILE A 133 7.92 6.21 -11.69
CA ILE A 133 8.74 5.44 -10.77
C ILE A 133 9.18 4.12 -11.42
N ASP A 134 8.34 3.57 -12.30
CA ASP A 134 8.64 2.37 -13.09
C ASP A 134 9.92 2.54 -13.93
N ALA A 135 10.10 3.68 -14.61
CA ALA A 135 11.23 3.91 -15.50
C ALA A 135 12.57 3.94 -14.74
N THR A 136 12.62 4.69 -13.64
CA THR A 136 13.80 4.74 -12.76
C THR A 136 14.07 3.38 -12.14
N SER A 137 13.02 2.65 -11.74
CA SER A 137 13.15 1.32 -11.15
C SER A 137 13.65 0.28 -12.16
N LEU A 138 13.17 0.32 -13.40
CA LEU A 138 13.63 -0.55 -14.48
C LEU A 138 15.12 -0.31 -14.77
N TYR A 139 15.55 0.96 -14.85
CA TYR A 139 16.96 1.31 -14.98
C TYR A 139 17.79 0.68 -13.87
N LEU A 140 17.37 0.81 -12.60
CA LEU A 140 18.07 0.26 -11.45
C LEU A 140 18.12 -1.27 -11.44
N LEU A 141 17.01 -1.93 -11.81
CA LEU A 141 16.96 -3.39 -11.93
C LEU A 141 17.93 -3.88 -13.00
N MET A 142 17.90 -3.28 -14.19
CA MET A 142 18.76 -3.68 -15.30
C MET A 142 20.22 -3.30 -15.06
N LEU A 143 20.50 -2.18 -14.39
CA LEU A 143 21.83 -1.81 -13.92
C LEU A 143 22.43 -2.94 -13.06
N ALA A 144 21.67 -3.47 -12.11
CA ALA A 144 22.12 -4.56 -11.25
C ALA A 144 22.34 -5.86 -12.04
N GLN A 145 21.40 -6.25 -12.91
CA GLN A 145 21.51 -7.47 -13.74
C GLN A 145 22.73 -7.41 -14.69
N MET A 146 22.87 -6.30 -15.41
CA MET A 146 23.97 -6.08 -16.35
C MET A 146 25.32 -6.01 -15.62
N THR A 147 25.39 -5.35 -14.46
CA THR A 147 26.61 -5.32 -13.64
C THR A 147 26.97 -6.72 -13.13
N CYS A 148 25.99 -7.50 -12.70
CA CYS A 148 26.19 -8.90 -12.28
C CYS A 148 26.68 -9.79 -13.43
N SER A 149 26.31 -9.49 -14.68
CA SER A 149 26.83 -10.17 -15.88
C SER A 149 28.27 -9.81 -16.27
N GLY A 150 28.89 -8.87 -15.53
CA GLY A 150 30.28 -8.43 -15.70
C GLY A 150 30.44 -7.03 -16.33
N LEU A 151 29.36 -6.31 -16.64
CA LEU A 151 29.47 -4.98 -17.23
C LEU A 151 29.83 -3.92 -16.18
N ARG A 152 30.85 -3.11 -16.47
CA ARG A 152 31.28 -2.01 -15.59
C ARG A 152 30.52 -0.72 -15.91
N ILE A 153 29.30 -0.57 -15.38
CA ILE A 153 28.46 0.61 -15.65
C ILE A 153 28.76 1.75 -14.65
N VAL A 154 28.79 1.47 -13.35
CA VAL A 154 29.12 2.46 -12.30
C VAL A 154 30.61 2.37 -11.98
N CYS A 155 31.29 3.52 -11.99
CA CYS A 155 32.74 3.64 -12.00
C CYS A 155 33.30 4.42 -10.80
N THR A 156 32.56 5.35 -10.22
CA THR A 156 33.06 6.24 -9.14
C THR A 156 32.23 6.16 -7.85
N PRO A 157 32.80 6.50 -6.68
CA PRO A 157 32.04 6.61 -5.44
C PRO A 157 30.89 7.64 -5.50
N ASP A 158 31.05 8.74 -6.24
CA ASP A 158 29.97 9.72 -6.44
C ASP A 158 28.78 9.12 -7.20
N GLU A 159 29.06 8.29 -8.22
CA GLU A 159 28.03 7.55 -8.95
C GLU A 159 27.35 6.50 -8.03
N VAL A 160 28.10 5.85 -7.12
CA VAL A 160 27.53 4.95 -6.10
C VAL A 160 26.57 5.71 -5.19
N ASP A 161 26.97 6.87 -4.67
CA ASP A 161 26.14 7.66 -3.76
C ASP A 161 24.88 8.16 -4.47
N PHE A 162 24.99 8.54 -5.74
CA PHE A 162 23.84 8.90 -6.56
C PHE A 162 22.87 7.73 -6.70
N VAL A 163 23.35 6.52 -7.05
CA VAL A 163 22.51 5.31 -7.14
C VAL A 163 21.89 4.95 -5.78
N GLN A 164 22.62 5.11 -4.68
CA GLN A 164 22.08 4.93 -3.33
C GLN A 164 20.93 5.91 -3.02
N ASN A 165 20.98 7.13 -3.56
CA ASN A 165 19.88 8.09 -3.43
C ASN A 165 18.71 7.76 -4.36
N LEU A 166 18.94 7.17 -5.55
CA LEU A 166 17.87 6.63 -6.38
C LEU A 166 17.14 5.46 -5.69
N VAL A 167 17.82 4.66 -4.89
CA VAL A 167 17.17 3.65 -4.03
C VAL A 167 16.20 4.31 -3.05
N TYR A 168 16.59 5.41 -2.40
CA TYR A 168 15.69 6.15 -1.52
C TYR A 168 14.55 6.84 -2.27
N TYR A 169 14.81 7.30 -3.50
CA TYR A 169 13.81 7.87 -4.41
C TYR A 169 12.68 6.86 -4.68
N ILE A 170 13.02 5.61 -5.05
CA ILE A 170 12.01 4.57 -5.34
C ILE A 170 11.46 3.85 -4.10
N SER A 171 12.09 4.02 -2.92
CA SER A 171 11.68 3.33 -1.68
C SER A 171 10.26 3.69 -1.22
N SER A 172 9.71 4.83 -1.66
CA SER A 172 8.34 5.25 -1.34
C SER A 172 7.28 4.78 -2.35
N ALA A 173 7.65 4.02 -3.40
CA ALA A 173 6.74 3.67 -4.50
C ALA A 173 5.38 3.10 -4.04
N TYR A 174 5.39 2.34 -2.94
CA TYR A 174 4.21 1.72 -2.34
C TYR A 174 3.12 2.71 -1.86
N ARG A 175 3.43 4.01 -1.80
CA ARG A 175 2.51 5.09 -1.38
C ARG A 175 2.59 6.35 -2.23
N THR A 176 3.44 6.37 -3.26
CA THR A 176 3.65 7.55 -4.09
C THR A 176 2.93 7.35 -5.42
N PRO A 177 1.79 8.04 -5.64
CA PRO A 177 1.12 7.99 -6.93
C PRO A 177 1.98 8.63 -8.02
N ASP A 178 2.00 8.00 -9.19
CA ASP A 178 2.78 8.42 -10.35
C ASP A 178 1.93 8.40 -11.63
N TYR A 179 2.53 8.75 -12.76
CA TYR A 179 1.85 8.73 -14.06
C TYR A 179 1.80 7.33 -14.70
N GLY A 180 2.49 6.36 -14.10
CA GLY A 180 2.60 4.99 -14.59
C GLY A 180 3.31 4.89 -15.93
N ILE A 181 3.35 3.67 -16.48
CA ILE A 181 4.11 3.36 -17.70
C ILE A 181 3.58 4.08 -18.96
N TRP A 182 2.31 4.52 -18.92
CA TRP A 182 1.65 5.19 -20.03
C TRP A 182 1.64 6.71 -19.90
N GLU A 183 2.25 7.27 -18.85
CA GLU A 183 2.44 8.71 -18.66
C GLU A 183 1.13 9.49 -18.45
N ARG A 184 0.09 8.82 -17.94
CA ARG A 184 -1.28 9.39 -17.76
C ARG A 184 -1.75 9.47 -16.32
N GLY A 185 -1.28 8.56 -15.46
CA GLY A 185 -1.83 8.37 -14.12
C GLY A 185 -3.27 7.87 -14.22
N ASN A 186 -4.24 8.76 -14.06
CA ASN A 186 -5.66 8.44 -14.22
C ASN A 186 -6.04 8.07 -15.67
N LYS A 187 -7.02 7.16 -15.84
CA LYS A 187 -7.52 6.67 -17.13
C LYS A 187 -7.95 7.78 -18.12
N ILE A 188 -8.56 8.87 -17.66
CA ILE A 188 -8.94 10.00 -18.54
C ILE A 188 -7.80 11.00 -18.78
N ASN A 189 -6.61 10.77 -18.20
CA ASN A 189 -5.42 11.61 -18.36
C ASN A 189 -5.64 13.09 -18.00
N ASN A 190 -6.34 13.35 -16.90
CA ASN A 190 -6.61 14.70 -16.39
C ASN A 190 -5.47 15.29 -15.53
N GLY A 191 -4.26 14.74 -15.64
CA GLY A 191 -3.08 15.16 -14.88
C GLY A 191 -2.99 14.61 -13.44
N ARG A 192 -4.00 13.86 -12.96
CA ARG A 192 -3.96 13.21 -11.65
C ARG A 192 -3.14 11.91 -11.68
N THR A 193 -2.22 11.78 -10.74
CA THR A 193 -1.42 10.57 -10.54
C THR A 193 -2.17 9.52 -9.72
N GLU A 194 -1.80 8.26 -9.86
CA GLU A 194 -2.36 7.14 -9.10
C GLU A 194 -1.25 6.16 -8.68
N ILE A 195 -1.46 5.36 -7.64
CA ILE A 195 -0.53 4.26 -7.33
C ILE A 195 -0.73 3.18 -8.40
N ASN A 196 0.23 3.08 -9.32
CA ASN A 196 0.26 2.11 -10.39
C ASN A 196 0.98 0.83 -9.93
N ALA A 197 0.32 -0.32 -10.02
CA ALA A 197 0.86 -1.60 -9.61
C ALA A 197 2.11 -1.97 -10.39
N SER A 198 2.17 -1.65 -11.69
CA SER A 198 3.37 -1.79 -12.52
C SER A 198 4.59 -1.04 -11.93
N SER A 199 4.41 0.21 -11.49
CA SER A 199 5.45 1.00 -10.82
C SER A 199 5.88 0.41 -9.47
N VAL A 200 4.92 0.02 -8.63
CA VAL A 200 5.21 -0.61 -7.32
C VAL A 200 5.96 -1.93 -7.50
N GLY A 201 5.54 -2.75 -8.48
CA GLY A 201 6.16 -4.03 -8.79
C GLY A 201 7.59 -3.89 -9.30
N MET A 202 7.82 -2.94 -10.22
CA MET A 202 9.16 -2.67 -10.73
C MET A 202 10.09 -2.12 -9.65
N ALA A 203 9.62 -1.17 -8.83
CA ALA A 203 10.37 -0.63 -7.70
C ALA A 203 10.75 -1.71 -6.70
N LYS A 204 9.80 -2.58 -6.34
CA LYS A 204 10.06 -3.72 -5.46
C LYS A 204 11.18 -4.62 -6.01
N ALA A 205 11.13 -4.97 -7.30
CA ALA A 205 12.15 -5.81 -7.92
C ALA A 205 13.52 -5.15 -7.93
N ALA A 206 13.59 -3.85 -8.25
CA ALA A 206 14.83 -3.08 -8.22
C ALA A 206 15.44 -3.02 -6.81
N LEU A 207 14.62 -2.75 -5.79
CA LEU A 207 15.05 -2.76 -4.39
C LEU A 207 15.58 -4.15 -3.98
N GLN A 208 14.91 -5.23 -4.37
CA GLN A 208 15.39 -6.59 -4.08
C GLN A 208 16.68 -6.94 -4.83
N ALA A 209 16.85 -6.45 -6.06
CA ALA A 209 18.05 -6.67 -6.86
C ALA A 209 19.27 -5.95 -6.27
N LEU A 210 19.07 -4.73 -5.75
CA LEU A 210 20.14 -3.88 -5.21
C LEU A 210 20.47 -4.13 -3.74
N ASP A 211 19.63 -4.84 -2.98
CA ASP A 211 19.85 -5.09 -1.56
C ASP A 211 21.15 -5.88 -1.31
N GLY A 212 22.18 -5.20 -0.79
CA GLY A 212 23.52 -5.77 -0.57
C GLY A 212 24.34 -5.94 -1.84
N PHE A 213 23.91 -5.39 -2.97
CA PHE A 213 24.60 -5.51 -4.25
C PHE A 213 25.79 -4.55 -4.33
N ASN A 214 26.95 -5.05 -4.76
CA ASN A 214 28.15 -4.23 -4.95
C ASN A 214 28.24 -3.76 -6.41
N LEU A 215 28.03 -2.46 -6.66
CA LEU A 215 28.14 -1.84 -7.98
C LEU A 215 29.57 -1.92 -8.56
N PHE A 216 30.53 -2.10 -7.65
CA PHE A 216 31.88 -2.64 -7.83
C PHE A 216 32.08 -3.86 -8.75
N GLY A 217 31.14 -4.79 -8.65
CA GLY A 217 31.42 -6.22 -8.75
C GLY A 217 31.56 -6.88 -7.36
N GLU A 218 31.31 -8.19 -7.29
CA GLU A 218 31.13 -8.97 -6.05
C GLU A 218 32.28 -8.85 -5.04
N HIS A 219 33.53 -8.87 -5.51
CA HIS A 219 34.73 -8.87 -4.66
C HIS A 219 35.40 -7.50 -4.53
N ALA A 220 34.72 -6.43 -4.99
CA ALA A 220 35.27 -5.09 -4.95
C ALA A 220 35.10 -4.44 -3.56
N ASN A 221 35.56 -3.19 -3.43
CA ASN A 221 35.48 -2.43 -2.18
C ASN A 221 34.02 -2.37 -1.66
N LYS A 222 33.81 -2.72 -0.39
CA LYS A 222 32.49 -2.71 0.28
C LYS A 222 31.82 -1.33 0.27
N ARG A 223 32.55 -0.23 0.08
CA ARG A 223 32.01 1.14 -0.07
C ARG A 223 31.04 1.29 -1.25
N ALA A 224 31.13 0.42 -2.25
CA ALA A 224 30.22 0.40 -3.40
C ALA A 224 28.99 -0.52 -3.22
N THR A 225 28.79 -1.04 -2.02
CA THR A 225 27.59 -1.81 -1.65
C THR A 225 26.40 -0.88 -1.50
N ILE A 226 25.29 -1.24 -2.14
CA ILE A 226 24.01 -0.54 -1.99
C ILE A 226 23.22 -1.15 -0.83
N HIS A 227 22.64 -0.27 -0.01
CA HIS A 227 21.87 -0.62 1.16
C HIS A 227 20.39 -0.29 0.96
N VAL A 228 19.55 -1.31 1.09
CA VAL A 228 18.09 -1.21 0.94
C VAL A 228 17.46 -1.43 2.31
N ILE A 229 16.43 -0.65 2.63
CA ILE A 229 15.65 -0.85 3.86
C ILE A 229 14.64 -1.98 3.62
N ALA A 230 14.78 -3.08 4.35
CA ALA A 230 13.94 -4.27 4.19
C ALA A 230 12.43 -3.96 4.33
N ASP A 231 12.08 -3.00 5.20
CA ASP A 231 10.69 -2.56 5.40
C ASP A 231 10.06 -2.02 4.10
N ALA A 232 10.80 -1.28 3.28
CA ALA A 232 10.28 -0.73 2.01
C ALA A 232 9.90 -1.84 1.01
N VAL A 233 10.68 -2.91 0.97
CA VAL A 233 10.38 -4.09 0.12
C VAL A 233 9.13 -4.81 0.61
N ALA A 234 8.96 -4.93 1.93
CA ALA A 234 7.79 -5.56 2.52
C ALA A 234 6.51 -4.74 2.29
N LEU A 235 6.59 -3.41 2.44
CA LEU A 235 5.49 -2.49 2.14
C LEU A 235 5.09 -2.56 0.67
N ALA A 236 6.06 -2.47 -0.26
CA ALA A 236 5.79 -2.62 -1.69
C ALA A 236 5.17 -3.97 -2.05
N ARG A 237 5.61 -5.06 -1.41
CA ARG A 237 4.99 -6.39 -1.56
C ARG A 237 3.53 -6.41 -1.10
N SER A 238 3.24 -5.83 0.05
CA SER A 238 1.89 -5.80 0.61
C SER A 238 0.95 -4.94 -0.23
N THR A 239 1.38 -3.74 -0.63
CA THR A 239 0.63 -2.87 -1.55
C THR A 239 0.36 -3.59 -2.87
N LEU A 240 1.39 -4.17 -3.49
CA LEU A 240 1.24 -4.89 -4.76
C LEU A 240 0.23 -6.04 -4.65
N ALA A 241 0.27 -6.82 -3.56
CA ALA A 241 -0.67 -7.91 -3.35
C ALA A 241 -2.12 -7.43 -3.15
N SER A 242 -2.34 -6.17 -2.74
CA SER A 242 -3.68 -5.59 -2.60
C SER A 242 -4.21 -4.90 -3.87
N LEU A 243 -3.31 -4.47 -4.77
CA LEU A 243 -3.67 -3.88 -6.05
C LEU A 243 -4.06 -4.96 -7.05
N LEU A 244 -3.22 -6.00 -7.21
CA LEU A 244 -3.40 -7.02 -8.23
C LEU A 244 -4.72 -7.79 -8.08
N PRO A 245 -5.41 -8.13 -9.19
CA PRO A 245 -4.97 -7.99 -10.58
C PRO A 245 -5.21 -6.60 -11.20
N ARG A 246 -5.66 -5.61 -10.43
CA ARG A 246 -5.86 -4.23 -10.93
C ARG A 246 -4.53 -3.50 -11.04
N GLU A 247 -4.49 -2.53 -11.95
CA GLU A 247 -3.33 -1.66 -12.11
C GLU A 247 -3.40 -0.46 -11.16
N SER A 248 -4.55 0.22 -11.11
CA SER A 248 -4.72 1.45 -10.32
C SER A 248 -6.19 1.66 -9.96
N LEU A 249 -6.53 2.82 -9.37
CA LEU A 249 -7.91 3.12 -8.97
C LEU A 249 -8.88 3.15 -10.16
N SER A 250 -8.46 3.77 -11.27
CA SER A 250 -9.24 3.90 -12.50
C SER A 250 -8.98 2.82 -13.54
N LYS A 251 -8.08 1.86 -13.28
CA LYS A 251 -7.74 0.78 -14.21
C LYS A 251 -7.87 -0.59 -13.55
N GLU A 252 -8.98 -1.26 -13.83
CA GLU A 252 -9.27 -2.58 -13.27
C GLU A 252 -8.37 -3.72 -13.80
N SER A 253 -7.63 -3.48 -14.89
CA SER A 253 -6.58 -4.33 -15.44
C SER A 253 -5.72 -3.51 -16.41
N ASP A 254 -4.44 -3.85 -16.52
CA ASP A 254 -3.51 -3.25 -17.49
C ASP A 254 -2.49 -4.30 -17.95
N SER A 255 -2.16 -4.30 -19.24
CA SER A 255 -1.18 -5.23 -19.81
C SER A 255 0.26 -4.93 -19.38
N ALA A 256 0.55 -3.73 -18.86
CA ALA A 256 1.82 -3.37 -18.22
C ALA A 256 2.20 -4.31 -17.07
N LEU A 257 1.20 -4.89 -16.40
CA LEU A 257 1.38 -5.86 -15.32
C LEU A 257 2.18 -7.09 -15.76
N LEU A 258 2.21 -7.42 -17.05
CA LEU A 258 3.05 -8.50 -17.60
C LEU A 258 4.54 -8.29 -17.31
N SER A 259 5.00 -7.03 -17.27
CA SER A 259 6.40 -6.68 -16.97
C SER A 259 6.79 -6.97 -15.52
N ILE A 260 5.82 -7.10 -14.61
CA ILE A 260 6.07 -7.32 -13.18
C ILE A 260 5.73 -8.72 -12.70
N ILE A 261 4.78 -9.42 -13.33
CA ILE A 261 4.50 -10.82 -12.98
C ILE A 261 5.51 -11.79 -13.62
N GLY A 262 6.17 -11.36 -14.69
CA GLY A 262 7.21 -12.09 -15.41
C GLY A 262 8.47 -11.25 -15.62
N PHE A 263 9.20 -11.52 -16.69
CA PHE A 263 10.39 -10.75 -17.06
C PHE A 263 10.03 -9.28 -17.38
N PRO A 264 10.82 -8.29 -16.92
CA PRO A 264 12.10 -8.44 -16.21
C PRO A 264 11.99 -8.53 -14.68
N ALA A 265 10.88 -8.11 -14.08
CA ALA A 265 10.87 -7.83 -12.64
C ALA A 265 10.68 -9.09 -11.76
N PHE A 266 9.87 -10.05 -12.21
CA PHE A 266 9.43 -11.21 -11.42
C PHE A 266 8.97 -10.81 -10.01
N ALA A 267 8.28 -9.69 -9.88
CA ALA A 267 7.96 -9.06 -8.60
C ALA A 267 6.90 -9.84 -7.79
N VAL A 268 6.10 -10.70 -8.42
CA VAL A 268 4.99 -11.41 -7.75
C VAL A 268 5.42 -12.81 -7.34
N GLY A 269 5.66 -13.01 -6.04
CA GLY A 269 6.13 -14.30 -5.50
C GLY A 269 5.08 -15.40 -5.38
N LYS A 270 3.80 -15.03 -5.27
CA LYS A 270 2.70 -16.01 -5.22
C LYS A 270 2.28 -16.36 -6.65
N GLU A 271 2.57 -17.57 -7.07
CA GLU A 271 2.25 -18.06 -8.43
C GLU A 271 0.75 -17.97 -8.73
N THR A 272 -0.12 -18.26 -7.76
CA THR A 272 -1.57 -18.13 -7.93
C THR A 272 -2.00 -16.70 -8.27
N LEU A 273 -1.42 -15.70 -7.62
CA LEU A 273 -1.72 -14.29 -7.89
C LEU A 273 -1.16 -13.84 -9.24
N ALA A 274 0.04 -14.30 -9.60
CA ALA A 274 0.64 -14.01 -10.90
C ALA A 274 -0.21 -14.61 -12.04
N THR A 275 -0.68 -15.85 -11.89
CA THR A 275 -1.56 -16.50 -12.87
C THR A 275 -2.92 -15.82 -12.94
N GLN A 276 -3.57 -15.52 -11.81
CA GLN A 276 -4.82 -14.74 -11.79
C GLN A 276 -4.69 -13.40 -12.51
N THR A 277 -3.56 -12.71 -12.32
CA THR A 277 -3.28 -11.44 -13.00
C THR A 277 -3.11 -11.64 -14.50
N ARG A 278 -2.32 -12.64 -14.92
CA ARG A 278 -2.15 -12.99 -16.34
C ARG A 278 -3.47 -13.33 -17.01
N ASP A 279 -4.29 -14.15 -16.36
CA ASP A 279 -5.59 -14.58 -16.89
C ASP A 279 -6.54 -13.40 -17.01
N ALA A 280 -6.58 -12.50 -16.02
CA ALA A 280 -7.37 -11.26 -16.09
C ALA A 280 -6.97 -10.39 -17.30
N ILE A 281 -5.67 -10.22 -17.55
CA ILE A 281 -5.16 -9.49 -18.72
C ILE A 281 -5.57 -10.18 -20.02
N LEU A 282 -5.34 -11.49 -20.15
CA LEU A 282 -5.67 -12.21 -21.38
C LEU A 282 -7.17 -12.24 -21.66
N THR A 283 -8.00 -12.38 -20.63
CA THR A 283 -9.46 -12.37 -20.76
C THR A 283 -9.99 -11.00 -21.16
N LYS A 284 -9.54 -9.92 -20.50
CA LYS A 284 -10.10 -8.57 -20.70
C LYS A 284 -9.43 -7.80 -21.84
N LEU A 285 -8.12 -7.96 -22.01
CA LEU A 285 -7.28 -7.13 -22.88
C LEU A 285 -6.68 -7.90 -24.06
N GLY A 286 -6.75 -9.23 -24.07
CA GLY A 286 -6.24 -10.05 -25.17
C GLY A 286 -6.96 -9.77 -26.50
N GLY A 287 -6.17 -9.64 -27.57
CA GLY A 287 -6.62 -9.41 -28.94
C GLY A 287 -6.03 -10.42 -29.92
N ASN A 288 -6.21 -10.19 -31.22
CA ASN A 288 -5.64 -11.02 -32.29
C ASN A 288 -4.22 -10.58 -32.69
N TYR A 289 -3.90 -9.31 -32.47
CA TYR A 289 -2.67 -8.62 -32.85
C TYR A 289 -1.81 -8.23 -31.64
N GLY A 290 -2.21 -8.61 -30.43
CA GLY A 290 -1.53 -8.26 -29.19
C GLY A 290 -2.48 -8.18 -28.01
N CYS A 291 -2.17 -7.32 -27.04
CA CYS A 291 -3.12 -6.93 -25.99
C CYS A 291 -3.39 -5.42 -26.05
N LYS A 292 -4.56 -5.00 -25.60
CA LYS A 292 -4.85 -3.58 -25.30
C LYS A 292 -4.02 -3.14 -24.10
N ARG A 293 -3.72 -1.85 -23.96
CA ARG A 293 -3.03 -1.34 -22.76
C ARG A 293 -3.91 -1.49 -21.53
N PHE A 294 -5.10 -0.91 -21.55
CA PHE A 294 -6.17 -1.08 -20.56
C PHE A 294 -7.54 -0.95 -21.25
N LEU A 295 -8.63 -1.23 -20.53
CA LEU A 295 -9.99 -1.16 -21.09
C LEU A 295 -10.37 0.28 -21.44
N TRP A 296 -11.04 0.45 -22.58
CA TRP A 296 -11.52 1.77 -23.07
C TRP A 296 -10.40 2.79 -23.26
N ASP A 297 -9.21 2.31 -23.62
CA ASP A 297 -8.09 3.16 -24.01
C ASP A 297 -8.27 3.64 -25.46
N GLY A 298 -8.44 4.95 -25.62
CA GLY A 298 -8.62 5.59 -26.92
C GLY A 298 -7.34 5.81 -27.72
N HIS A 299 -6.17 5.52 -27.16
CA HIS A 299 -4.90 5.93 -27.74
C HIS A 299 -4.63 5.37 -29.13
N GLN A 300 -4.39 6.27 -30.08
CA GLN A 300 -4.21 6.02 -31.50
C GLN A 300 -5.35 5.19 -32.11
N THR A 301 -6.56 5.31 -31.57
CA THR A 301 -7.78 4.84 -32.26
C THR A 301 -8.24 5.90 -33.24
N MET A 302 -8.94 5.49 -34.30
CA MET A 302 -9.46 6.44 -35.31
C MET A 302 -10.54 7.39 -34.78
N LEU A 303 -11.07 7.17 -33.57
CA LEU A 303 -12.02 8.05 -32.91
C LEU A 303 -11.35 8.97 -31.86
N GLU A 304 -10.04 8.86 -31.66
CA GLU A 304 -9.34 9.69 -30.67
C GLU A 304 -9.31 11.15 -31.11
N GLU A 305 -9.73 12.05 -30.22
CA GLU A 305 -9.56 13.48 -30.40
C GLU A 305 -8.12 13.89 -30.07
N SER A 306 -7.24 13.82 -31.08
CA SER A 306 -5.80 14.06 -30.92
C SER A 306 -5.40 15.50 -30.61
N SER A 307 -6.32 16.48 -30.66
CA SER A 307 -6.01 17.88 -30.33
C SER A 307 -5.82 18.15 -28.84
N ARG A 308 -6.16 17.19 -27.96
CA ARG A 308 -6.04 17.30 -26.50
C ARG A 308 -5.40 16.06 -25.88
N ILE A 309 -4.88 16.24 -24.67
CA ILE A 309 -4.16 15.20 -23.92
C ILE A 309 -5.11 14.33 -23.08
N TYR A 310 -6.25 14.88 -22.65
CA TYR A 310 -7.26 14.22 -21.79
C TYR A 310 -8.50 13.77 -22.57
N TYR A 311 -9.23 12.80 -22.02
CA TYR A 311 -10.54 12.36 -22.52
C TYR A 311 -11.68 12.97 -21.70
N GLU A 312 -12.80 13.32 -22.33
CA GLU A 312 -14.07 13.53 -21.62
C GLU A 312 -14.67 12.20 -21.19
N HIS A 313 -15.48 12.28 -20.13
CA HIS A 313 -16.14 11.14 -19.53
C HIS A 313 -17.04 10.38 -20.51
N SER A 314 -17.69 11.09 -21.45
CA SER A 314 -18.58 10.52 -22.46
C SER A 314 -17.84 9.78 -23.59
N GLU A 315 -16.53 9.96 -23.72
CA GLU A 315 -15.74 9.40 -24.83
C GLU A 315 -15.28 7.98 -24.59
N LEU A 316 -15.01 7.61 -23.33
CA LEU A 316 -14.31 6.37 -23.01
C LEU A 316 -15.05 5.14 -23.53
N ALA A 317 -16.36 5.04 -23.27
CA ALA A 317 -17.18 3.96 -23.80
C ALA A 317 -17.21 3.88 -25.34
N ASN A 318 -16.90 4.98 -26.06
CA ASN A 318 -16.80 4.94 -27.51
C ASN A 318 -15.58 4.17 -28.00
N PHE A 319 -14.55 3.97 -27.17
CA PHE A 319 -13.38 3.17 -27.52
C PHE A 319 -13.58 1.68 -27.28
N GLU A 320 -14.65 1.28 -26.59
CA GLU A 320 -14.94 -0.12 -26.32
C GLU A 320 -14.95 -0.96 -27.62
N HIS A 321 -14.20 -2.06 -27.57
CA HIS A 321 -13.96 -3.02 -28.66
C HIS A 321 -13.06 -2.55 -29.80
N ILE A 322 -12.77 -1.25 -29.92
CA ILE A 322 -11.89 -0.72 -30.99
C ILE A 322 -10.51 -0.29 -30.50
N GLU A 323 -10.22 -0.43 -29.19
CA GLU A 323 -8.94 -0.06 -28.59
C GLU A 323 -7.78 -0.72 -29.34
N SER A 324 -6.69 0.02 -29.56
CA SER A 324 -5.51 -0.45 -30.27
C SER A 324 -4.85 -1.64 -29.58
N GLU A 325 -4.39 -2.62 -30.37
CA GLU A 325 -3.74 -3.83 -29.88
C GLU A 325 -2.22 -3.75 -30.09
N TRP A 326 -1.45 -4.02 -29.04
CA TRP A 326 0.00 -3.85 -29.02
C TRP A 326 0.72 -5.20 -29.05
N PRO A 327 1.52 -5.50 -30.09
CA PRO A 327 2.31 -6.74 -30.17
C PRO A 327 3.32 -6.87 -29.02
N LEU A 328 3.74 -5.75 -28.43
CA LEU A 328 4.63 -5.67 -27.27
C LEU A 328 4.25 -6.69 -26.18
N PHE A 329 2.96 -6.83 -25.87
CA PHE A 329 2.53 -7.70 -24.77
C PHE A 329 2.70 -9.20 -25.05
N TYR A 330 2.66 -9.60 -26.33
CA TYR A 330 3.03 -10.96 -26.72
C TYR A 330 4.52 -11.23 -26.53
N THR A 331 5.39 -10.21 -26.61
CA THR A 331 6.84 -10.39 -26.34
C THR A 331 7.09 -10.73 -24.87
N TYR A 332 6.37 -10.10 -23.93
CA TYR A 332 6.43 -10.47 -22.51
C TYR A 332 5.96 -11.90 -22.27
N LEU A 333 4.83 -12.29 -22.88
CA LEU A 333 4.29 -13.65 -22.75
C LEU A 333 5.21 -14.70 -23.36
N TYR A 334 5.85 -14.38 -24.50
CA TYR A 334 6.83 -15.23 -25.16
C TYR A 334 8.07 -15.45 -24.29
N ILE A 335 8.72 -14.37 -23.82
CA ILE A 335 9.88 -14.47 -22.94
C ILE A 335 9.51 -15.20 -21.65
N ASN A 336 8.37 -14.88 -21.04
CA ASN A 336 7.96 -15.53 -19.80
C ASN A 336 7.72 -17.04 -20.01
N ALA A 337 7.10 -17.44 -21.12
CA ALA A 337 6.93 -18.85 -21.47
C ALA A 337 8.27 -19.60 -21.61
N LEU A 338 9.29 -18.93 -22.16
CA LEU A 338 10.66 -19.46 -22.28
C LEU A 338 11.34 -19.59 -20.91
N PHE A 339 11.19 -18.61 -20.02
CA PHE A 339 11.62 -18.74 -18.63
C PHE A 339 10.91 -19.94 -17.97
N ASP A 340 9.60 -20.09 -18.15
CA ASP A 340 8.78 -21.18 -17.60
C ASP A 340 9.07 -22.56 -18.21
N GLY A 341 9.89 -22.64 -19.28
CA GLY A 341 10.16 -23.89 -19.98
C GLY A 341 8.94 -24.44 -20.72
N THR A 342 7.92 -23.63 -20.95
CA THR A 342 6.66 -24.02 -21.60
C THR A 342 6.77 -23.87 -23.13
N LEU A 343 7.48 -24.79 -23.77
CA LEU A 343 7.81 -24.73 -25.20
C LEU A 343 6.59 -24.59 -26.13
N THR A 344 5.45 -25.19 -25.77
CA THR A 344 4.20 -25.05 -26.54
C THR A 344 3.66 -23.63 -26.52
N THR A 345 3.66 -23.00 -25.33
CA THR A 345 3.23 -21.61 -25.14
C THR A 345 4.20 -20.64 -25.80
N ALA A 346 5.50 -20.88 -25.67
CA ALA A 346 6.53 -20.09 -26.33
C ALA A 346 6.38 -20.13 -27.85
N LYS A 347 6.22 -21.33 -28.44
CA LYS A 347 5.98 -21.50 -29.88
C LYS A 347 4.69 -20.80 -30.34
N TYR A 348 3.62 -20.88 -29.56
CA TYR A 348 2.37 -20.18 -29.85
C TYR A 348 2.57 -18.66 -29.96
N TYR A 349 3.20 -18.03 -28.97
CA TYR A 349 3.44 -16.59 -29.01
C TYR A 349 4.49 -16.18 -30.05
N ARG A 350 5.51 -17.00 -30.31
CA ARG A 350 6.44 -16.78 -31.43
C ARG A 350 5.69 -16.73 -32.76
N GLN A 351 4.83 -17.71 -33.04
CA GLN A 351 4.04 -17.74 -34.28
C GLN A 351 3.10 -16.54 -34.39
N LYS A 352 2.48 -16.12 -33.28
CA LYS A 352 1.67 -14.90 -33.23
C LYS A 352 2.51 -13.67 -33.59
N LEU A 353 3.67 -13.49 -32.96
CA LEU A 353 4.58 -12.37 -33.25
C LEU A 353 5.07 -12.38 -34.70
N GLU A 354 5.50 -13.53 -35.22
CA GLU A 354 5.94 -13.69 -36.61
C GLU A 354 4.85 -13.33 -37.62
N SER A 355 3.57 -13.63 -37.31
CA SER A 355 2.43 -13.24 -38.15
C SER A 355 2.11 -11.74 -38.15
N LEU A 356 2.71 -10.99 -37.23
CA LEU A 356 2.51 -9.54 -37.03
C LEU A 356 3.72 -8.71 -37.51
N LEU A 357 4.72 -9.33 -38.11
CA LEU A 357 5.88 -8.63 -38.64
C LEU A 357 5.52 -7.86 -39.90
N VAL A 358 5.99 -6.62 -39.97
CA VAL A 358 5.95 -5.78 -41.17
C VAL A 358 7.36 -5.73 -41.75
N PHE A 359 7.52 -6.14 -43.01
CA PHE A 359 8.84 -6.17 -43.64
C PHE A 359 9.23 -4.78 -44.16
N ARG A 360 10.34 -4.23 -43.67
CA ARG A 360 11.00 -3.01 -44.22
C ARG A 360 12.51 -3.26 -44.32
N ASP A 361 13.11 -2.83 -45.43
CA ASP A 361 14.56 -2.93 -45.67
C ASP A 361 15.17 -4.33 -45.43
N GLY A 362 14.39 -5.38 -45.69
CA GLY A 362 14.81 -6.77 -45.53
C GLY A 362 14.66 -7.35 -44.11
N PHE A 363 14.17 -6.57 -43.15
CA PHE A 363 13.93 -7.02 -41.76
C PHE A 363 12.44 -7.12 -41.45
N GLY A 364 12.06 -8.13 -40.67
CA GLY A 364 10.71 -8.26 -40.12
C GLY A 364 10.60 -7.46 -38.83
N LEU A 365 9.74 -6.45 -38.81
CA LEU A 365 9.69 -5.45 -37.76
C LEU A 365 8.33 -5.45 -37.06
N LEU A 366 8.34 -5.43 -35.73
CA LEU A 366 7.12 -5.29 -34.94
C LEU A 366 6.68 -3.82 -34.87
N PRO A 367 5.46 -3.48 -35.33
CA PRO A 367 4.91 -2.14 -35.14
C PRO A 367 4.61 -1.88 -33.66
N GLU A 368 4.44 -0.61 -33.31
CA GLU A 368 3.98 -0.19 -31.98
C GLU A 368 2.60 -0.77 -31.66
N LEU A 369 1.65 -0.60 -32.58
CA LEU A 369 0.27 -1.06 -32.39
C LEU A 369 -0.47 -1.34 -33.71
N TYR A 370 -1.60 -2.01 -33.58
CA TYR A 370 -2.58 -2.30 -34.63
C TYR A 370 -3.94 -1.67 -34.30
N TYR A 371 -4.44 -0.81 -35.17
CA TYR A 371 -5.70 -0.07 -35.00
C TYR A 371 -6.79 -0.52 -35.98
N VAL A 372 -8.05 -0.23 -35.64
CA VAL A 372 -9.22 -0.52 -36.48
C VAL A 372 -9.41 0.65 -37.47
N PRO A 373 -9.43 0.41 -38.80
CA PRO A 373 -9.70 1.45 -39.79
C PRO A 373 -11.09 2.07 -39.62
N PHE A 374 -11.23 3.36 -39.94
CA PHE A 374 -12.46 4.13 -39.72
C PHE A 374 -13.72 3.44 -40.29
N ASP A 375 -13.65 2.99 -41.54
CA ASP A 375 -14.77 2.34 -42.23
C ASP A 375 -15.19 1.00 -41.60
N SER A 376 -14.34 0.40 -40.77
CA SER A 376 -14.57 -0.90 -40.12
C SER A 376 -15.05 -0.78 -38.67
N ILE A 377 -15.07 0.43 -38.09
CA ILE A 377 -15.42 0.65 -36.67
C ILE A 377 -16.81 0.11 -36.33
N ALA A 378 -17.82 0.43 -37.14
CA ALA A 378 -19.20 0.04 -36.86
C ALA A 378 -19.36 -1.50 -36.87
N ALA A 379 -18.67 -2.18 -37.79
CA ALA A 379 -18.68 -3.64 -37.88
C ALA A 379 -17.92 -4.28 -36.70
N GLU A 380 -16.77 -3.72 -36.31
CA GLU A 380 -15.99 -4.20 -35.16
C GLU A 380 -16.76 -4.05 -33.85
N LYS A 381 -17.42 -2.91 -33.61
CA LYS A 381 -18.26 -2.71 -32.41
C LYS A 381 -19.42 -3.70 -32.34
N LYS A 382 -20.01 -4.05 -33.49
CA LYS A 382 -21.13 -5.00 -33.57
C LYS A 382 -20.68 -6.45 -33.31
N ASN A 383 -19.50 -6.81 -33.80
CA ASN A 383 -18.92 -8.15 -33.62
C ASN A 383 -17.42 -8.01 -33.30
N PRO A 384 -17.04 -7.86 -32.02
CA PRO A 384 -15.66 -7.62 -31.62
C PRO A 384 -14.70 -8.68 -32.15
N ARG A 385 -13.47 -8.27 -32.53
CA ARG A 385 -12.40 -9.10 -33.10
C ARG A 385 -12.70 -9.66 -34.49
N SER A 386 -13.65 -9.07 -35.23
CA SER A 386 -14.03 -9.55 -36.56
C SER A 386 -13.31 -8.83 -37.70
N GLN A 387 -12.85 -7.61 -37.48
CA GLN A 387 -12.26 -6.77 -38.51
C GLN A 387 -10.74 -6.91 -38.56
N LYS A 388 -10.18 -6.70 -39.76
CA LYS A 388 -8.73 -6.61 -39.96
C LYS A 388 -8.22 -5.29 -39.38
N ARG A 389 -7.13 -5.35 -38.62
CA ARG A 389 -6.44 -4.17 -38.08
C ARG A 389 -5.21 -3.83 -38.93
N LEU A 390 -4.83 -2.57 -38.96
CA LEU A 390 -3.66 -2.07 -39.68
C LEU A 390 -2.56 -1.64 -38.70
N PRO A 391 -1.28 -1.88 -39.02
CA PRO A 391 -0.18 -1.37 -38.20
C PRO A 391 -0.13 0.16 -38.29
N ASN A 392 0.28 0.84 -37.22
CA ASN A 392 0.58 2.27 -37.29
C ASN A 392 1.92 2.54 -38.00
N ASP A 393 2.27 3.82 -38.15
CA ASP A 393 3.47 4.24 -38.89
C ASP A 393 4.78 3.92 -38.15
N ASN A 394 4.73 3.78 -36.83
CA ASN A 394 5.87 3.53 -35.96
C ASN A 394 6.34 2.06 -36.04
N VAL A 395 7.13 1.77 -37.07
CA VAL A 395 7.65 0.42 -37.36
C VAL A 395 9.17 0.47 -37.56
N PRO A 396 9.97 -0.12 -36.65
CA PRO A 396 9.54 -0.86 -35.45
C PRO A 396 9.32 0.06 -34.25
N LEU A 397 8.53 -0.41 -33.29
CA LEU A 397 8.74 -0.03 -31.89
C LEU A 397 9.99 -0.76 -31.37
N VAL A 398 11.08 -0.04 -31.11
CA VAL A 398 12.38 -0.63 -30.76
C VAL A 398 12.32 -1.45 -29.47
N TRP A 399 11.50 -1.04 -28.51
CA TRP A 399 11.22 -1.82 -27.30
C TRP A 399 10.66 -3.21 -27.64
N ALA A 400 9.60 -3.29 -28.43
CA ALA A 400 9.00 -4.57 -28.81
C ALA A 400 9.97 -5.41 -29.65
N GLN A 401 10.69 -4.80 -30.58
CA GLN A 401 11.69 -5.50 -31.40
C GLN A 401 12.80 -6.10 -30.55
N SER A 402 13.34 -5.34 -29.58
CA SER A 402 14.38 -5.82 -28.66
C SER A 402 13.92 -7.03 -27.85
N LEU A 403 12.70 -6.99 -27.29
CA LEU A 403 12.17 -8.12 -26.53
C LEU A 403 11.90 -9.35 -27.42
N TYR A 404 11.38 -9.15 -28.64
CA TYR A 404 11.22 -10.25 -29.59
C TYR A 404 12.55 -10.92 -29.95
N LEU A 405 13.58 -10.14 -30.30
CA LEU A 405 14.90 -10.66 -30.62
C LEU A 405 15.56 -11.34 -29.42
N THR A 406 15.33 -10.84 -28.21
CA THR A 406 15.76 -11.49 -26.97
C THR A 406 15.11 -12.85 -26.79
N GLY A 407 13.79 -12.94 -26.97
CA GLY A 407 13.05 -14.21 -26.94
C GLY A 407 13.54 -15.18 -28.02
N LEU A 408 13.80 -14.70 -29.24
CA LEU A 408 14.33 -15.51 -30.34
C LEU A 408 15.71 -16.09 -30.01
N MET A 409 16.60 -15.29 -29.42
CA MET A 409 17.91 -15.77 -28.96
C MET A 409 17.81 -16.85 -27.88
N MET A 410 16.84 -16.72 -26.97
CA MET A 410 16.57 -17.75 -25.95
C MET A 410 16.02 -19.03 -26.57
N ASP A 411 15.03 -18.93 -27.46
CA ASP A 411 14.34 -20.06 -28.10
C ASP A 411 15.27 -20.85 -29.04
N GLU A 412 16.18 -20.17 -29.74
CA GLU A 412 17.23 -20.80 -30.56
C GLU A 412 18.43 -21.30 -29.73
N GLY A 413 18.37 -21.19 -28.40
CA GLY A 413 19.40 -21.70 -27.47
C GLY A 413 20.71 -20.93 -27.47
N LEU A 414 20.73 -19.70 -27.99
CA LEU A 414 21.88 -18.79 -27.93
C LEU A 414 22.04 -18.17 -26.54
N LEU A 415 20.90 -17.93 -25.85
CA LEU A 415 20.83 -17.44 -24.48
C LEU A 415 20.15 -18.44 -23.55
N ARG A 416 20.60 -18.48 -22.29
CA ARG A 416 19.93 -19.18 -21.18
C ARG A 416 19.19 -18.16 -20.32
N SER A 417 18.18 -18.61 -19.56
CA SER A 417 17.49 -17.76 -18.58
C SER A 417 18.45 -17.07 -17.61
N ASP A 418 19.46 -17.79 -17.16
CA ASP A 418 20.46 -17.31 -16.18
C ASP A 418 21.41 -16.27 -16.80
N ASP A 419 21.51 -16.18 -18.13
CA ASP A 419 22.29 -15.14 -18.81
C ASP A 419 21.56 -13.77 -18.72
N LEU A 420 20.21 -13.76 -18.66
CA LEU A 420 19.38 -12.56 -18.56
C LEU A 420 18.92 -12.26 -17.12
N ASP A 421 18.95 -13.24 -16.23
CA ASP A 421 18.65 -13.10 -14.78
C ASP A 421 19.81 -13.63 -13.91
N PRO A 422 21.04 -13.08 -14.02
CA PRO A 422 22.19 -13.53 -13.23
C PRO A 422 21.98 -13.36 -11.71
N LEU A 423 21.14 -12.39 -11.29
CA LEU A 423 20.74 -12.21 -9.89
C LEU A 423 19.68 -13.21 -9.42
N LYS A 424 19.18 -14.07 -10.31
CA LYS A 424 18.18 -15.11 -10.03
C LYS A 424 16.91 -14.55 -9.40
N MET A 425 16.51 -13.35 -9.81
CA MET A 425 15.32 -12.64 -9.34
C MET A 425 14.07 -13.52 -9.43
N ARG A 426 13.90 -14.28 -10.52
CA ARG A 426 12.76 -15.19 -10.66
C ARG A 426 12.67 -16.22 -9.53
N ARG A 427 13.81 -16.79 -9.12
CA ARG A 427 13.87 -17.76 -8.02
C ARG A 427 13.79 -17.08 -6.66
N ARG A 428 14.44 -15.92 -6.48
CA ARG A 428 14.43 -15.16 -5.21
C ARG A 428 13.04 -14.62 -4.87
N SER A 429 12.27 -14.20 -5.87
CA SER A 429 10.93 -13.66 -5.65
C SER A 429 9.88 -14.72 -5.34
N THR A 430 10.02 -15.94 -5.86
CA THR A 430 9.06 -17.05 -5.67
C THR A 430 9.38 -17.93 -4.45
N LYS A 431 10.63 -17.89 -3.94
CA LYS A 431 11.02 -18.68 -2.78
C LYS A 431 10.56 -18.01 -1.48
N PHE A 432 9.57 -18.62 -0.83
CA PHE A 432 9.28 -18.33 0.58
C PHE A 432 10.38 -18.96 1.44
N ILE A 433 11.17 -18.12 2.11
CA ILE A 433 12.18 -18.60 3.05
C ILE A 433 11.50 -18.88 4.38
N LYS A 434 11.56 -20.12 4.85
CA LYS A 434 11.21 -20.47 6.22
C LYS A 434 12.35 -20.03 7.13
N SER A 435 12.36 -18.75 7.49
CA SER A 435 13.41 -18.19 8.33
C SER A 435 13.29 -18.67 9.77
N GLN A 436 14.42 -18.70 10.48
CA GLN A 436 14.44 -18.83 11.93
C GLN A 436 14.59 -17.43 12.54
N ILE A 437 14.02 -17.25 13.72
CA ILE A 437 14.08 -15.99 14.48
C ILE A 437 14.79 -16.26 15.79
N ALA A 438 15.91 -15.57 15.99
CA ALA A 438 16.63 -15.51 17.25
C ALA A 438 15.97 -14.45 18.14
N LEU A 439 15.35 -14.88 19.23
CA LEU A 439 14.84 -14.00 20.28
C LEU A 439 15.96 -13.73 21.29
N VAL A 440 16.42 -12.49 21.33
CA VAL A 440 17.43 -12.00 22.28
C VAL A 440 16.73 -11.12 23.31
N VAL A 441 16.64 -11.59 24.55
CA VAL A 441 16.12 -10.80 25.67
C VAL A 441 17.31 -10.22 26.45
N LEU A 442 17.36 -8.91 26.54
CA LEU A 442 18.37 -8.18 27.30
C LEU A 442 17.75 -7.65 28.59
N ALA A 443 18.53 -7.64 29.66
CA ALA A 443 18.18 -6.99 30.91
C ALA A 443 19.02 -5.72 31.10
N GLU A 444 18.40 -4.64 31.60
CA GLU A 444 19.12 -3.40 31.91
C GLU A 444 20.27 -3.62 32.91
N ASN A 445 20.04 -4.46 33.92
CA ASN A 445 20.94 -4.74 35.03
C ASN A 445 20.72 -6.17 35.57
N ASP A 446 21.55 -6.59 36.54
CA ASP A 446 21.48 -7.93 37.13
C ASP A 446 20.21 -8.18 37.96
N GLU A 447 19.58 -7.14 38.52
CA GLU A 447 18.34 -7.26 39.27
C GLU A 447 17.18 -7.66 38.35
N VAL A 448 17.01 -6.95 37.23
CA VAL A 448 16.02 -7.28 36.19
C VAL A 448 16.29 -8.66 35.61
N LYS A 449 17.56 -9.00 35.37
CA LYS A 449 17.97 -10.32 34.86
C LYS A 449 17.53 -11.44 35.82
N GLN A 450 17.73 -11.26 37.13
CA GLN A 450 17.28 -12.22 38.14
C GLN A 450 15.76 -12.32 38.21
N HIS A 451 15.04 -11.20 38.05
CA HIS A 451 13.57 -11.19 38.03
C HIS A 451 13.03 -12.01 36.84
N LEU A 452 13.57 -11.80 35.64
CA LEU A 452 13.26 -12.58 34.45
C LEU A 452 13.55 -14.08 34.64
N ALA A 453 14.72 -14.40 35.22
CA ALA A 453 15.13 -15.78 35.46
C ALA A 453 14.19 -16.54 36.42
N ARG A 454 13.62 -15.86 37.43
CA ARG A 454 12.62 -16.46 38.34
C ARG A 454 11.34 -16.89 37.61
N HIS A 455 11.01 -16.24 36.50
CA HIS A 455 9.89 -16.58 35.63
C HIS A 455 10.30 -17.47 34.45
N GLY A 456 11.53 -17.99 34.46
CA GLY A 456 12.05 -18.90 33.44
C GLY A 456 12.35 -18.24 32.09
N VAL A 457 12.49 -16.91 32.04
CA VAL A 457 12.96 -16.18 30.84
C VAL A 457 14.48 -16.07 30.90
N ILE A 458 15.15 -16.55 29.86
CA ILE A 458 16.61 -16.48 29.72
C ILE A 458 16.97 -15.10 29.15
N ALA A 459 17.84 -14.35 29.84
CA ALA A 459 18.28 -13.02 29.41
C ALA A 459 19.77 -12.78 29.70
N GLU A 460 20.38 -11.87 28.94
CA GLU A 460 21.74 -11.36 29.15
C GLU A 460 21.69 -9.88 29.56
N SER A 461 22.55 -9.45 30.47
CA SER A 461 22.66 -8.03 30.82
C SER A 461 23.40 -7.25 29.73
N LEU A 462 23.24 -5.92 29.71
CA LEU A 462 24.07 -5.05 28.86
C LEU A 462 25.57 -5.17 29.15
N GLN A 463 25.96 -5.66 30.33
CA GLN A 463 27.36 -5.92 30.69
C GLN A 463 27.85 -7.27 30.13
N ASP A 464 26.99 -8.29 30.08
CA ASP A 464 27.33 -9.64 29.60
C ASP A 464 27.71 -9.67 28.12
N ILE A 465 27.11 -8.78 27.31
CA ILE A 465 27.26 -8.80 25.84
C ILE A 465 28.51 -8.04 25.35
N LYS A 466 29.26 -7.36 26.22
CA LYS A 466 30.46 -6.61 25.81
C LYS A 466 31.48 -7.56 25.13
N PRO A 467 32.15 -7.13 24.04
CA PRO A 467 32.30 -5.76 23.55
C PRO A 467 31.20 -5.28 22.58
N MET A 468 30.20 -6.12 22.29
CA MET A 468 29.08 -5.73 21.42
C MET A 468 28.25 -4.62 22.08
N ALA A 469 27.75 -3.71 21.26
CA ALA A 469 26.92 -2.60 21.68
C ALA A 469 25.46 -2.84 21.28
N VAL A 470 24.57 -1.99 21.80
CA VAL A 470 23.14 -2.02 21.48
C VAL A 470 22.76 -0.66 20.92
N ALA A 471 22.20 -0.64 19.71
CA ALA A 471 21.65 0.57 19.09
C ALA A 471 20.13 0.59 19.25
N SER A 472 19.57 1.78 19.45
CA SER A 472 18.13 2.00 19.31
C SER A 472 17.77 2.23 17.83
N ALA A 473 16.51 2.01 17.44
CA ALA A 473 16.07 2.30 16.08
C ALA A 473 16.27 3.79 15.68
N PRO A 474 16.07 4.78 16.58
CA PRO A 474 16.44 6.17 16.29
C PRO A 474 17.93 6.39 16.02
N ALA A 475 18.82 5.73 16.78
CA ALA A 475 20.26 5.82 16.54
C ALA A 475 20.64 5.22 15.18
N LEU A 476 20.02 4.10 14.81
CA LEU A 476 20.19 3.48 13.50
C LEU A 476 19.60 4.33 12.37
N THR A 477 18.50 5.03 12.61
CA THR A 477 17.91 6.00 11.66
C THR A 477 18.90 7.11 11.34
N GLU A 478 19.63 7.62 12.34
CA GLU A 478 20.67 8.62 12.13
C GLU A 478 21.86 8.07 11.32
N VAL A 479 22.27 6.82 11.59
CA VAL A 479 23.31 6.14 10.80
C VAL A 479 22.94 6.08 9.32
N TYR A 480 21.73 5.61 9.01
CA TYR A 480 21.27 5.54 7.62
C TYR A 480 21.10 6.92 6.97
N ALA A 481 20.89 7.98 7.74
CA ALA A 481 20.81 9.33 7.20
C ALA A 481 22.10 9.71 6.46
N HIS A 482 23.27 9.24 6.91
CA HIS A 482 24.56 9.49 6.27
C HIS A 482 24.92 8.51 5.13
N VAL A 483 24.15 7.43 4.95
CA VAL A 483 24.41 6.46 3.86
C VAL A 483 23.96 7.07 2.54
N GLY A 484 24.91 7.30 1.62
CA GLY A 484 24.70 7.99 0.35
C GLY A 484 24.81 9.52 0.44
N GLU A 485 25.29 10.07 1.55
CA GLU A 485 25.63 11.50 1.63
C GLU A 485 26.73 11.84 0.61
N ASN A 486 26.50 12.86 -0.22
CA ASN A 486 27.46 13.34 -1.20
C ASN A 486 27.38 14.86 -1.35
N LYS A 487 28.39 15.56 -0.80
CA LYS A 487 28.44 17.03 -0.79
C LYS A 487 28.62 17.64 -2.18
N SER A 488 29.35 16.97 -3.07
CA SER A 488 29.60 17.45 -4.43
C SER A 488 28.32 17.46 -5.28
N LEU A 489 27.42 16.50 -5.03
CA LEU A 489 26.12 16.39 -5.70
C LEU A 489 24.97 17.06 -4.92
N GLY A 490 25.24 17.62 -3.73
CA GLY A 490 24.21 18.21 -2.87
C GLY A 490 23.24 17.19 -2.25
N LEU A 491 23.65 15.92 -2.12
CA LEU A 491 22.81 14.84 -1.62
C LEU A 491 23.03 14.61 -0.12
N THR A 492 21.95 14.62 0.66
CA THR A 492 22.04 14.47 2.12
C THR A 492 21.99 13.02 2.62
N GLY A 493 21.79 12.04 1.73
CA GLY A 493 21.57 10.63 2.10
C GLY A 493 20.10 10.31 2.39
N ARG A 494 19.81 9.38 3.31
CA ARG A 494 18.42 8.95 3.58
C ARG A 494 17.67 9.99 4.42
N PRO A 495 16.42 10.36 4.08
CA PRO A 495 15.57 11.11 4.99
C PRO A 495 15.41 10.38 6.33
N ARG A 496 15.37 11.12 7.44
CA ARG A 496 15.19 10.60 8.81
C ARG A 496 13.77 10.05 9.01
N ARG A 497 13.51 8.90 8.41
CA ARG A 497 12.27 8.14 8.54
C ARG A 497 12.50 6.97 9.48
N ARG A 498 11.51 6.69 10.33
CA ARG A 498 11.53 5.55 11.25
C ARG A 498 11.88 4.24 10.53
N LEU A 499 12.66 3.39 11.20
CA LEU A 499 12.94 2.02 10.78
C LEU A 499 11.99 1.09 11.53
N GLN A 500 11.46 0.08 10.83
CA GLN A 500 10.49 -0.84 11.42
C GLN A 500 11.13 -2.21 11.71
N SER A 501 10.31 -3.21 11.95
CA SER A 501 10.71 -4.48 12.52
C SER A 501 11.69 -5.28 11.66
N LEU A 502 11.65 -5.17 10.32
CA LEU A 502 12.58 -5.93 9.48
C LEU A 502 13.99 -5.34 9.51
N ALA A 503 14.12 -4.01 9.49
CA ALA A 503 15.42 -3.36 9.62
C ALA A 503 15.99 -3.54 11.04
N THR A 504 15.17 -3.37 12.07
CA THR A 504 15.61 -3.54 13.47
C THR A 504 15.88 -5.00 13.85
N SER A 505 15.40 -5.97 13.05
CA SER A 505 15.71 -7.40 13.24
C SER A 505 16.98 -7.87 12.53
N GLN A 506 17.82 -6.93 12.08
CA GLN A 506 19.14 -7.19 11.52
C GLN A 506 20.22 -6.78 12.50
N THR A 507 21.40 -7.39 12.35
CA THR A 507 22.59 -6.99 13.10
C THR A 507 23.47 -6.09 12.26
N TYR A 508 24.25 -5.25 12.92
CA TYR A 508 24.99 -4.19 12.25
C TYR A 508 26.46 -4.20 12.66
N GLU A 509 27.33 -3.95 11.69
CA GLU A 509 28.70 -3.56 11.92
C GLU A 509 28.88 -2.14 11.37
N ILE A 510 28.97 -1.17 12.28
CA ILE A 510 29.03 0.25 11.95
C ILE A 510 30.40 0.77 12.38
N ASN A 511 31.18 1.28 11.42
CA ASN A 511 32.56 1.72 11.66
C ASN A 511 33.40 0.63 12.40
N ASN A 512 33.27 -0.63 11.97
CA ASN A 512 33.92 -1.81 12.54
C ASN A 512 33.53 -2.15 14.00
N LYS A 513 32.43 -1.62 14.51
CA LYS A 513 31.87 -1.98 15.82
C LYS A 513 30.54 -2.69 15.64
N VAL A 514 30.35 -3.79 16.39
CA VAL A 514 29.16 -4.64 16.32
C VAL A 514 28.04 -4.08 17.18
N TYR A 515 26.84 -4.04 16.61
CA TYR A 515 25.61 -3.61 17.25
C TYR A 515 24.48 -4.63 17.05
N LEU A 516 23.83 -5.00 18.16
CA LEU A 516 22.44 -5.45 18.11
C LEU A 516 21.52 -4.22 18.02
N CYS A 517 20.40 -4.34 17.33
CA CYS A 517 19.39 -3.29 17.28
C CYS A 517 18.20 -3.68 18.15
N LEU A 518 17.76 -2.78 19.03
CA LEU A 518 16.51 -2.94 19.75
C LEU A 518 15.34 -2.91 18.77
N SER A 519 14.33 -3.72 19.06
CA SER A 519 13.06 -3.74 18.33
C SER A 519 12.46 -2.34 18.19
N SER A 520 11.85 -2.05 17.03
CA SER A 520 11.18 -0.77 16.78
C SER A 520 10.04 -0.47 17.76
N ILE A 521 9.51 -1.49 18.45
CA ILE A 521 8.52 -1.34 19.53
C ILE A 521 9.07 -0.42 20.63
N GLN A 522 10.36 -0.50 20.93
CA GLN A 522 11.01 0.26 22.00
C GLN A 522 11.49 1.66 21.57
N SER A 523 11.04 2.13 20.41
CA SER A 523 11.37 3.48 19.92
C SER A 523 10.45 4.55 20.50
N GLU A 524 9.32 4.15 21.09
CA GLU A 524 8.23 5.01 21.56
C GLU A 524 8.39 5.32 23.07
N ARG A 525 9.29 6.24 23.43
CA ARG A 525 9.62 6.50 24.86
C ARG A 525 8.44 7.00 25.71
N GLU A 526 7.54 7.77 25.11
CA GLU A 526 6.45 8.44 25.83
C GLU A 526 5.10 7.73 25.65
N ASP A 527 5.08 6.50 25.12
CA ASP A 527 3.84 5.77 24.82
C ASP A 527 3.41 4.86 25.98
N TYR A 528 2.44 5.32 26.78
CA TYR A 528 1.91 4.58 27.93
C TYR A 528 1.36 3.19 27.56
N ARG A 529 0.96 2.98 26.30
CA ARG A 529 0.38 1.71 25.85
C ARG A 529 1.37 0.55 25.96
N MET A 530 2.67 0.85 25.96
CA MET A 530 3.74 -0.14 26.12
C MET A 530 3.78 -0.76 27.53
N TYR A 531 3.12 -0.16 28.52
CA TYR A 531 3.00 -0.68 29.88
C TYR A 531 1.74 -1.55 30.09
N ASP A 532 0.92 -1.77 29.05
CA ASP A 532 -0.12 -2.80 29.04
C ASP A 532 0.54 -4.15 28.70
N ALA A 533 0.77 -5.00 29.70
CA ALA A 533 1.44 -6.29 29.54
C ALA A 533 0.76 -7.20 28.48
N HIS A 534 -0.57 -7.16 28.37
CA HIS A 534 -1.31 -7.95 27.39
C HIS A 534 -1.14 -7.38 25.97
N LEU A 535 -1.17 -6.05 25.84
CA LEU A 535 -0.92 -5.41 24.55
C LEU A 535 0.52 -5.67 24.08
N MET A 536 1.51 -5.49 24.97
CA MET A 536 2.92 -5.74 24.67
C MET A 536 3.16 -7.20 24.22
N SER A 537 2.55 -8.16 24.92
CA SER A 537 2.62 -9.59 24.54
C SER A 537 2.03 -9.85 23.15
N GLN A 538 0.89 -9.22 22.84
CA GLN A 538 0.25 -9.32 21.53
C GLN A 538 1.10 -8.67 20.43
N ILE A 539 1.62 -7.46 20.66
CA ILE A 539 2.49 -6.75 19.70
C ILE A 539 3.77 -7.54 19.44
N ILE A 540 4.46 -8.05 20.46
CA ILE A 540 5.68 -8.85 20.27
C ILE A 540 5.41 -10.07 19.39
N THR A 541 4.34 -10.81 19.69
CA THR A 541 3.97 -12.02 18.94
C THR A 541 3.69 -11.70 17.47
N GLU A 542 2.94 -10.64 17.21
CA GLU A 542 2.57 -10.24 15.85
C GLU A 542 3.72 -9.59 15.06
N GLU A 543 4.59 -8.83 15.72
CA GLU A 543 5.81 -8.31 15.09
C GLU A 543 6.74 -9.44 14.66
N ILE A 544 6.90 -10.47 15.51
CA ILE A 544 7.66 -11.66 15.15
C ILE A 544 7.00 -12.43 14.00
N ALA A 545 5.67 -12.58 14.00
CA ALA A 545 4.94 -13.17 12.88
C ALA A 545 5.09 -12.36 11.58
N HIS A 546 5.08 -11.03 11.67
CA HIS A 546 5.35 -10.13 10.56
C HIS A 546 6.76 -10.33 10.00
N ILE A 547 7.78 -10.37 10.88
CA ILE A 547 9.17 -10.65 10.48
C ILE A 547 9.23 -11.99 9.76
N TYR A 548 8.71 -13.07 10.36
CA TYR A 548 8.72 -14.40 9.75
C TYR A 548 8.10 -14.43 8.35
N LYS A 549 6.96 -13.75 8.17
CA LYS A 549 6.23 -13.69 6.89
C LYS A 549 6.95 -12.88 5.82
N HIS A 550 7.65 -11.81 6.20
CA HIS A 550 8.25 -10.86 5.26
C HIS A 550 9.77 -10.98 5.13
N TRP A 551 10.43 -11.81 5.95
CA TRP A 551 11.86 -12.04 5.90
C TRP A 551 12.28 -12.67 4.56
N LEU A 552 13.28 -12.06 3.94
CA LEU A 552 13.75 -12.41 2.60
C LEU A 552 15.15 -13.02 2.58
N SER A 553 15.82 -13.02 3.72
CA SER A 553 17.20 -13.48 3.86
C SER A 553 17.23 -14.93 4.34
N PRO A 554 18.13 -15.78 3.83
CA PRO A 554 18.30 -17.14 4.35
C PRO A 554 18.87 -17.17 5.77
N GLU A 555 19.59 -16.11 6.18
CA GLU A 555 20.14 -15.95 7.52
C GLU A 555 19.05 -15.67 8.56
N VAL A 556 19.40 -15.86 9.84
CA VAL A 556 18.49 -15.69 10.98
C VAL A 556 18.13 -14.21 11.17
N ALA A 557 16.85 -13.93 11.43
CA ALA A 557 16.42 -12.62 11.93
C ALA A 557 16.66 -12.53 13.44
N VAL A 558 17.16 -11.40 13.93
CA VAL A 558 17.49 -11.20 15.35
C VAL A 558 16.55 -10.19 15.96
N PHE A 559 15.53 -10.67 16.67
CA PHE A 559 14.61 -9.82 17.41
C PHE A 559 15.18 -9.56 18.81
N THR A 560 15.63 -8.33 19.07
CA THR A 560 16.22 -7.95 20.37
C THR A 560 15.24 -7.09 21.17
N LEU A 561 14.95 -7.50 22.40
CA LEU A 561 14.09 -6.77 23.34
C LEU A 561 14.87 -6.50 24.64
N LEU A 562 14.90 -5.25 25.09
CA LEU A 562 15.45 -4.85 26.39
C LEU A 562 14.33 -4.73 27.42
N ILE A 563 14.44 -5.46 28.52
CA ILE A 563 13.59 -5.26 29.70
C ILE A 563 14.35 -4.35 30.66
N ASP A 564 13.81 -3.15 30.87
CA ASP A 564 14.31 -2.19 31.85
C ASP A 564 13.61 -2.35 33.21
N GLN A 565 14.09 -1.60 34.20
CA GLN A 565 13.54 -1.64 35.55
C GLN A 565 12.05 -1.26 35.57
N HIS A 566 11.58 -0.39 34.68
CA HIS A 566 10.19 0.04 34.69
C HIS A 566 9.26 -1.02 34.12
N LEU A 567 9.58 -1.57 32.94
CA LEU A 567 8.83 -2.62 32.27
C LEU A 567 8.81 -3.92 33.09
N ALA A 568 9.87 -4.20 33.84
CA ALA A 568 9.96 -5.38 34.70
C ALA A 568 8.97 -5.38 35.89
N HIS A 569 8.32 -4.24 36.20
CA HIS A 569 7.48 -4.07 37.37
C HIS A 569 6.07 -3.51 37.05
N ILE A 570 5.63 -3.60 35.80
CA ILE A 570 4.26 -3.21 35.44
C ILE A 570 3.22 -4.18 36.03
N PRO A 571 1.97 -3.76 36.20
CA PRO A 571 0.90 -4.68 36.62
C PRO A 571 0.69 -5.78 35.57
N ASN A 572 0.51 -7.02 36.03
CA ASN A 572 0.36 -8.24 35.21
C ASN A 572 1.56 -8.54 34.30
N VAL A 573 2.77 -8.12 34.68
CA VAL A 573 4.01 -8.39 33.92
C VAL A 573 4.27 -9.88 33.70
N GLU A 574 3.71 -10.74 34.56
CA GLU A 574 3.80 -12.20 34.46
C GLU A 574 3.31 -12.72 33.12
N GLU A 575 2.31 -12.07 32.50
CA GLU A 575 1.79 -12.42 31.17
C GLU A 575 2.81 -12.14 30.06
N LEU A 576 3.55 -11.04 30.17
CA LEU A 576 4.65 -10.71 29.27
C LEU A 576 5.80 -11.71 29.44
N PHE A 577 6.16 -12.05 30.67
CA PHE A 577 7.21 -13.02 30.94
C PHE A 577 6.82 -14.43 30.47
N ALA A 578 5.57 -14.85 30.67
CA ALA A 578 5.04 -16.11 30.16
C ALA A 578 5.11 -16.14 28.62
N THR A 579 4.73 -15.06 27.95
CA THR A 579 4.84 -14.94 26.49
C THR A 579 6.30 -15.08 26.02
N LEU A 580 7.23 -14.37 26.64
CA LEU A 580 8.66 -14.49 26.31
C LEU A 580 9.20 -15.90 26.55
N GLN A 581 8.82 -16.53 27.66
CA GLN A 581 9.19 -17.91 27.98
C GLN A 581 8.66 -18.89 26.93
N GLU A 582 7.38 -18.80 26.56
CA GLU A 582 6.76 -19.65 25.53
C GLU A 582 7.47 -19.52 24.17
N LEU A 583 7.83 -18.29 23.78
CA LEU A 583 8.61 -18.02 22.57
C LEU A 583 10.02 -18.64 22.63
N GLN A 584 10.69 -18.58 23.79
CA GLN A 584 12.01 -19.18 23.98
C GLN A 584 11.97 -20.71 23.97
N LEU A 585 10.91 -21.30 24.55
CA LEU A 585 10.68 -22.74 24.61
C LEU A 585 10.15 -23.35 23.30
N ARG A 586 9.78 -22.50 22.32
CA ARG A 586 9.20 -22.92 21.03
C ARG A 586 7.87 -23.66 21.18
N SER A 587 7.09 -23.37 22.21
CA SER A 587 5.87 -24.12 22.52
C SER A 587 4.75 -23.89 21.50
N LYS A 588 4.61 -22.65 21.02
CA LYS A 588 3.61 -22.24 20.01
C LYS A 588 4.19 -22.05 18.61
N HIS A 589 5.45 -21.66 18.52
CA HIS A 589 6.11 -21.29 17.27
C HIS A 589 7.49 -21.96 17.19
N ASP A 590 7.62 -22.95 16.31
CA ASP A 590 8.83 -23.75 16.12
C ASP A 590 10.01 -22.98 15.49
N TYR A 591 9.69 -21.91 14.75
CA TYR A 591 10.63 -21.04 14.05
C TYR A 591 11.27 -19.95 14.94
N ILE A 592 10.86 -19.85 16.20
CA ILE A 592 11.39 -18.88 17.17
C ILE A 592 12.24 -19.65 18.17
N GLY A 593 13.37 -19.10 18.60
CA GLY A 593 14.09 -19.69 19.72
C GLY A 593 14.99 -18.67 20.42
N TYR A 594 15.27 -18.96 21.69
CA TYR A 594 16.30 -18.24 22.43
C TYR A 594 17.65 -18.31 21.69
N ALA A 595 18.37 -17.19 21.66
CA ALA A 595 19.78 -17.16 21.33
C ALA A 595 20.49 -16.16 22.24
N SER A 596 21.70 -16.51 22.71
CA SER A 596 22.62 -15.51 23.25
C SER A 596 22.94 -14.46 22.17
N ALA A 597 23.24 -13.23 22.56
CA ALA A 597 23.62 -12.14 21.68
C ALA A 597 24.74 -12.52 20.69
N ASN A 598 25.77 -13.23 21.18
CA ASN A 598 26.90 -13.66 20.34
C ASN A 598 26.49 -14.73 19.31
N LEU A 599 25.66 -15.69 19.69
CA LEU A 599 25.12 -16.69 18.75
C LEU A 599 24.20 -16.03 17.71
N ALA A 600 23.34 -15.10 18.15
CA ALA A 600 22.45 -14.36 17.28
C ALA A 600 23.23 -13.59 16.21
N TYR A 601 24.27 -12.85 16.60
CA TYR A 601 25.15 -12.14 15.65
C TYR A 601 25.89 -13.05 14.66
N ARG A 602 26.32 -14.25 15.09
CA ARG A 602 27.01 -15.19 14.20
C ARG A 602 26.09 -15.82 13.16
N ALA A 603 24.82 -15.99 13.49
CA ALA A 603 23.83 -16.63 12.63
C ALA A 603 23.04 -15.64 11.76
N SER A 604 23.15 -14.34 12.06
CA SER A 604 22.34 -13.30 11.45
C SER A 604 22.88 -12.79 10.13
N ARG A 605 22.00 -12.07 9.43
CA ARG A 605 22.44 -11.16 8.37
C ARG A 605 23.09 -9.92 9.00
N VAL A 606 24.38 -9.73 8.72
CA VAL A 606 25.15 -8.57 9.19
C VAL A 606 25.20 -7.49 8.09
N ASN A 607 24.69 -6.30 8.40
CA ASN A 607 24.86 -5.13 7.53
C ASN A 607 26.12 -4.36 7.92
N HIS A 608 27.02 -4.19 6.95
CA HIS A 608 28.23 -3.39 7.14
C HIS A 608 27.97 -1.96 6.67
N LEU A 609 28.06 -0.97 7.57
CA LEU A 609 27.88 0.44 7.27
C LEU A 609 29.14 1.23 7.63
N SER A 610 29.55 2.13 6.73
CA SER A 610 30.72 2.99 6.91
C SER A 610 30.28 4.45 6.95
N VAL A 611 30.17 5.01 8.16
CA VAL A 611 29.77 6.40 8.44
C VAL A 611 30.82 7.05 9.34
N PRO A 612 32.04 7.32 8.83
CA PRO A 612 33.23 7.59 9.65
C PRO A 612 33.11 8.82 10.57
N HIS A 613 32.23 9.77 10.24
CA HIS A 613 32.04 11.01 11.00
C HIS A 613 30.95 10.92 12.08
N LEU A 614 30.25 9.79 12.20
CA LEU A 614 29.18 9.59 13.18
C LEU A 614 29.61 8.59 14.27
N GLN A 615 29.45 8.99 15.52
CA GLN A 615 29.55 8.07 16.66
C GLN A 615 28.16 7.56 17.04
N VAL A 616 27.96 6.25 16.96
CA VAL A 616 26.69 5.63 17.36
C VAL A 616 26.69 5.42 18.86
N HIS A 617 25.85 6.18 19.56
CA HIS A 617 25.62 6.02 20.99
C HIS A 617 24.99 4.66 21.29
N SER A 618 25.66 3.86 22.12
CA SER A 618 25.11 2.60 22.62
C SER A 618 24.12 2.87 23.74
N VAL A 619 23.04 2.09 23.79
CA VAL A 619 22.23 1.94 25.00
C VAL A 619 23.12 1.36 26.09
N SER A 620 23.06 1.96 27.28
CA SER A 620 23.84 1.57 28.45
C SER A 620 23.00 1.74 29.73
N THR A 621 23.32 0.98 30.77
CA THR A 621 22.68 1.11 32.09
C THR A 621 22.78 2.54 32.61
N GLN A 622 23.94 3.19 32.47
CA GLN A 622 24.13 4.59 32.89
C GLN A 622 23.26 5.57 32.09
N SER A 623 23.06 5.33 30.79
CA SER A 623 22.17 6.19 29.99
C SER A 623 20.70 6.01 30.35
N LEU A 624 20.28 4.79 30.72
CA LEU A 624 18.92 4.50 31.17
C LEU A 624 18.67 5.08 32.56
N GLN A 625 19.61 4.86 33.48
CA GLN A 625 19.61 5.49 34.80
C GLN A 625 19.62 7.02 34.71
N LYS A 626 20.43 7.63 33.83
CA LYS A 626 20.41 9.09 33.63
C LYS A 626 19.08 9.61 33.09
N VAL A 627 18.38 8.84 32.25
CA VAL A 627 17.02 9.18 31.81
C VAL A 627 16.09 9.17 33.03
N HIS A 628 16.14 8.13 33.86
CA HIS A 628 15.39 8.05 35.11
C HIS A 628 15.78 9.12 36.16
N GLU A 629 17.05 9.56 36.19
CA GLU A 629 17.56 10.58 37.12
C GLU A 629 17.29 12.02 36.64
N HIS A 630 17.18 12.25 35.33
CA HIS A 630 16.78 13.55 34.76
C HIS A 630 15.26 13.73 34.69
N GLU A 631 14.48 12.71 35.03
CA GLU A 631 13.05 12.85 35.29
C GLU A 631 12.86 13.55 36.63
N VAL A 632 12.30 14.77 36.60
CA VAL A 632 12.05 15.59 37.78
C VAL A 632 11.06 14.85 38.69
N HIS A 633 11.56 14.21 39.74
CA HIS A 633 10.72 13.66 40.79
C HIS A 633 10.09 14.79 41.59
N VAL A 634 8.84 15.10 41.29
CA VAL A 634 8.08 16.12 42.02
C VAL A 634 7.62 15.54 43.37
N SER A 635 8.25 15.97 44.46
CA SER A 635 7.77 15.64 45.81
C SER A 635 6.51 16.44 46.14
N SER A 636 5.52 15.79 46.76
CA SER A 636 4.26 16.44 47.16
C SER A 636 4.46 17.57 48.17
N GLU A 637 5.56 17.55 48.93
CA GLU A 637 5.90 18.56 49.93
C GLU A 637 6.15 19.95 49.33
N PHE A 638 6.62 20.00 48.08
CA PHE A 638 6.93 21.24 47.38
C PHE A 638 5.72 21.82 46.63
N LEU A 639 4.55 21.16 46.66
CA LEU A 639 3.35 21.54 45.92
C LEU A 639 2.39 22.40 46.76
N ARG A 640 1.65 23.30 46.09
CA ARG A 640 0.49 23.97 46.70
C ARG A 640 -0.61 22.97 47.07
N ALA A 641 -1.47 23.35 48.01
CA ALA A 641 -2.47 22.45 48.61
C ALA A 641 -3.31 21.62 47.61
N PRO A 642 -3.82 22.16 46.48
CA PRO A 642 -4.59 21.37 45.51
C PRO A 642 -3.76 20.28 44.82
N ALA A 643 -2.57 20.62 44.34
CA ALA A 643 -1.67 19.68 43.66
C ALA A 643 -1.05 18.67 44.63
N LYS A 644 -0.72 19.11 45.85
CA LYS A 644 -0.28 18.23 46.94
C LYS A 644 -1.31 17.15 47.24
N LYS A 645 -2.57 17.55 47.44
CA LYS A 645 -3.67 16.62 47.76
C LYS A 645 -3.88 15.58 46.64
N LEU A 646 -3.81 16.00 45.38
CA LEU A 646 -3.89 15.10 44.23
C LEU A 646 -2.77 14.04 44.25
N LEU A 647 -1.55 14.44 44.60
CA LEU A 647 -0.40 13.54 44.61
C LEU A 647 -0.39 12.59 45.83
N ASP A 648 -0.80 13.09 47.00
CA ASP A 648 -0.86 12.33 48.26
C ASP A 648 -1.99 11.28 48.22
N GLU A 649 -3.15 11.62 47.64
CA GLU A 649 -4.32 10.74 47.55
C GLU A 649 -4.34 9.88 46.27
N PHE A 650 -3.33 9.98 45.40
CA PHE A 650 -3.33 9.36 44.06
C PHE A 650 -3.66 7.86 44.06
N TYR A 651 -3.11 7.12 45.02
CA TYR A 651 -3.30 5.66 45.16
C TYR A 651 -4.50 5.28 46.04
N GLN A 652 -5.15 6.24 46.69
CA GLN A 652 -6.22 5.99 47.66
C GLN A 652 -7.61 6.13 47.04
N GLN A 653 -7.74 6.91 45.96
CA GLN A 653 -8.99 7.19 45.28
C GLN A 653 -9.15 6.33 44.03
N SER A 654 -10.38 6.15 43.55
CA SER A 654 -10.60 5.51 42.25
C SER A 654 -10.11 6.40 41.12
N GLU A 655 -9.66 5.77 40.03
CA GLU A 655 -9.10 6.46 38.87
C GLU A 655 -10.01 7.57 38.32
N ILE A 656 -11.32 7.29 38.20
CA ILE A 656 -12.30 8.26 37.68
C ILE A 656 -12.43 9.50 38.58
N ILE A 657 -12.33 9.35 39.90
CA ILE A 657 -12.39 10.48 40.84
C ILE A 657 -11.11 11.32 40.71
N THR A 658 -9.96 10.66 40.66
CA THR A 658 -8.66 11.32 40.48
C THR A 658 -8.60 12.06 39.15
N TYR A 659 -9.07 11.45 38.06
CA TYR A 659 -9.20 12.08 36.74
C TYR A 659 -10.06 13.35 36.81
N ARG A 660 -11.29 13.27 37.34
CA ARG A 660 -12.20 14.44 37.40
C ARG A 660 -11.59 15.59 38.22
N ARG A 661 -10.94 15.28 39.36
CA ARG A 661 -10.26 16.30 40.19
C ARG A 661 -9.06 16.91 39.48
N LEU A 662 -8.27 16.09 38.77
CA LEU A 662 -7.10 16.55 38.02
C LEU A 662 -7.52 17.45 36.85
N THR A 663 -8.51 17.05 36.07
CA THR A 663 -9.08 17.86 34.97
C THR A 663 -9.62 19.19 35.49
N GLN A 664 -10.28 19.20 36.66
CA GLN A 664 -10.75 20.43 37.28
C GLN A 664 -9.61 21.32 37.76
N PHE A 665 -8.52 20.74 38.29
CA PHE A 665 -7.35 21.48 38.76
C PHE A 665 -6.59 22.18 37.61
N ILE A 666 -6.46 21.52 36.46
CA ILE A 666 -5.67 22.04 35.33
C ILE A 666 -6.44 22.97 34.39
N LYS A 667 -7.78 23.05 34.52
CA LYS A 667 -8.67 23.73 33.57
C LYS A 667 -8.23 25.16 33.19
N ASP A 668 -7.70 25.90 34.16
CA ASP A 668 -7.32 27.32 34.00
C ASP A 668 -5.80 27.55 34.12
N LEU A 669 -4.99 26.49 33.95
CA LEU A 669 -3.53 26.53 34.08
C LEU A 669 -2.82 26.21 32.76
N SER A 670 -1.69 26.88 32.51
CA SER A 670 -0.74 26.59 31.43
C SER A 670 0.35 25.63 31.90
N LEU A 671 0.93 24.86 30.96
CA LEU A 671 2.08 23.97 31.21
C LEU A 671 3.29 24.69 31.83
N THR A 672 3.41 26.00 31.62
CA THR A 672 4.48 26.85 32.15
C THR A 672 4.18 27.47 33.52
N ASP A 673 3.00 27.23 34.08
CA ASP A 673 2.63 27.82 35.37
C ASP A 673 3.34 27.12 36.52
N ASN A 674 3.83 27.91 37.48
CA ASN A 674 4.47 27.39 38.68
C ASN A 674 3.42 27.00 39.73
N ILE A 675 3.40 25.73 40.10
CA ILE A 675 2.46 25.16 41.08
C ILE A 675 3.11 24.86 42.43
N ALA A 676 4.37 25.26 42.62
CA ALA A 676 5.12 25.03 43.84
C ALA A 676 4.71 25.99 44.99
N ARG A 677 5.09 25.58 46.21
CA ARG A 677 4.99 26.35 47.45
C ARG A 677 6.32 27.06 47.76
N ASP A 678 6.28 28.12 48.56
CA ASP A 678 7.43 28.78 49.20
C ASP A 678 8.57 29.22 48.25
N GLY A 679 8.22 29.66 47.03
CA GLY A 679 9.18 30.24 46.08
C GLY A 679 10.02 29.24 45.28
N GLN A 680 9.79 27.93 45.42
CA GLN A 680 10.39 26.93 44.54
C GLN A 680 9.78 26.97 43.13
N LEU A 681 10.42 26.30 42.16
CA LEU A 681 9.95 26.21 40.77
C LEU A 681 9.56 24.76 40.47
N VAL A 682 8.26 24.49 40.34
CA VAL A 682 7.72 23.24 39.80
C VAL A 682 6.68 23.64 38.76
N LEU A 683 6.97 23.38 37.49
CA LEU A 683 6.04 23.70 36.42
C LEU A 683 4.90 22.68 36.39
N LEU A 684 3.71 23.09 35.95
CA LEU A 684 2.60 22.17 35.72
C LEU A 684 3.01 21.01 34.79
N LYS A 685 3.85 21.28 33.79
CA LYS A 685 4.42 20.25 32.90
C LYS A 685 5.15 19.13 33.68
N ASP A 686 5.96 19.49 34.67
CA ASP A 686 6.73 18.52 35.45
C ASP A 686 5.82 17.72 36.39
N PHE A 687 4.80 18.37 36.96
CA PHE A 687 3.77 17.69 37.74
C PHE A 687 2.95 16.70 36.90
N LEU A 688 2.52 17.10 35.70
CA LEU A 688 1.79 16.20 34.80
C LEU A 688 2.64 15.02 34.35
N LYS A 689 3.95 15.21 34.13
CA LYS A 689 4.88 14.10 33.88
C LYS A 689 4.97 13.12 35.06
N GLU A 690 5.04 13.62 36.28
CA GLU A 690 5.04 12.76 37.48
C GLU A 690 3.69 12.01 37.64
N VAL A 691 2.56 12.68 37.41
CA VAL A 691 1.24 12.04 37.42
C VAL A 691 1.13 10.97 36.33
N TYR A 692 1.60 11.28 35.13
CA TYR A 692 1.64 10.36 33.99
C TYR A 692 2.44 9.10 34.32
N ARG A 693 3.66 9.26 34.83
CA ARG A 693 4.54 8.17 35.28
C ARG A 693 3.91 7.29 36.37
N ARG A 694 3.16 7.89 37.31
CA ARG A 694 2.41 7.12 38.32
C ARG A 694 1.25 6.35 37.71
N ALA A 695 0.56 6.94 36.73
CA ALA A 695 -0.53 6.30 36.00
C ALA A 695 -0.03 5.09 35.19
N GLU A 696 1.09 5.23 34.48
CA GLU A 696 1.76 4.15 33.74
C GLU A 696 2.12 2.97 34.65
N LYS A 697 2.75 3.24 35.81
CA LYS A 697 3.10 2.18 36.79
C LYS A 697 1.91 1.42 37.36
N ASN A 698 0.70 1.97 37.29
CA ASN A 698 -0.49 1.40 37.93
C ASN A 698 -1.59 1.06 36.93
N ASN A 699 -1.33 1.18 35.62
CA ASN A 699 -2.30 0.98 34.56
C ASN A 699 -3.57 1.85 34.72
N PHE A 700 -3.42 3.08 35.22
CA PHE A 700 -4.50 4.07 35.26
C PHE A 700 -4.64 4.73 33.87
N TRP A 701 -5.27 4.01 32.95
CA TRP A 701 -5.37 4.35 31.53
C TRP A 701 -6.08 5.67 31.20
N LEU A 702 -7.13 6.03 31.94
CA LEU A 702 -7.89 7.27 31.77
C LEU A 702 -7.00 8.48 32.11
N ILE A 703 -6.25 8.37 33.21
CA ILE A 703 -5.31 9.43 33.63
C ILE A 703 -4.12 9.49 32.66
N ALA A 704 -3.58 8.34 32.25
CA ALA A 704 -2.48 8.26 31.30
C ALA A 704 -2.84 8.92 29.96
N ARG A 705 -4.01 8.58 29.38
CA ARG A 705 -4.54 9.19 28.15
C ARG A 705 -4.68 10.71 28.26
N MET A 706 -5.26 11.17 29.37
CA MET A 706 -5.45 12.60 29.60
C MET A 706 -4.10 13.32 29.68
N CYS A 707 -3.15 12.80 30.45
CA CYS A 707 -1.82 13.42 30.58
C CYS A 707 -1.05 13.38 29.26
N PHE A 708 -1.11 12.27 28.50
CA PHE A 708 -0.52 12.15 27.16
C PHE A 708 -1.04 13.26 26.24
N GLY A 709 -2.37 13.44 26.21
CA GLY A 709 -3.02 14.50 25.43
C GLY A 709 -2.66 15.92 25.88
N GLN A 710 -2.53 16.16 27.19
CA GLN A 710 -2.17 17.47 27.77
C GLN A 710 -0.70 17.83 27.59
N LEU A 711 0.19 16.84 27.67
CA LEU A 711 1.63 17.00 27.44
C LEU A 711 1.99 17.13 25.94
N ASN A 712 0.99 17.00 25.06
CA ASN A 712 1.12 17.01 23.61
C ASN A 712 2.11 15.96 23.11
N TYR A 713 2.06 14.77 23.71
CA TYR A 713 2.80 13.61 23.24
C TYR A 713 2.18 13.04 21.96
N SER A 714 2.99 12.35 21.17
CA SER A 714 2.59 11.82 19.87
C SER A 714 3.02 10.35 19.73
N LEU A 715 2.17 9.54 19.10
CA LEU A 715 2.48 8.17 18.72
C LEU A 715 3.34 8.21 17.44
N ASN A 716 4.64 7.89 17.51
CA ASN A 716 5.53 8.09 16.35
C ASN A 716 5.18 7.14 15.19
N GLU A 717 4.70 5.93 15.50
CA GLU A 717 4.19 4.95 14.54
C GLU A 717 2.96 5.41 13.73
N LEU A 718 2.24 6.45 14.16
CA LEU A 718 1.02 6.85 13.47
C LEU A 718 1.28 7.27 12.03
N SER A 719 2.45 7.85 11.76
CA SER A 719 2.91 8.16 10.40
C SER A 719 2.98 6.91 9.49
N ASP A 720 3.42 5.78 10.04
CA ASP A 720 3.45 4.48 9.35
C ASP A 720 2.03 3.93 9.15
N SER A 721 1.18 4.04 10.17
CA SER A 721 -0.22 3.62 10.10
C SER A 721 -1.02 4.38 9.05
N LEU A 722 -0.92 5.71 9.02
CA LEU A 722 -1.60 6.55 8.02
C LEU A 722 -1.10 6.24 6.61
N THR A 723 0.20 5.97 6.47
CA THR A 723 0.78 5.53 5.21
C THR A 723 0.18 4.20 4.71
N LEU A 724 0.00 3.21 5.59
CA LEU A 724 -0.62 1.93 5.26
C LEU A 724 -2.09 2.06 4.86
N ILE A 725 -2.82 2.94 5.56
CA ILE A 725 -4.21 3.29 5.26
C ILE A 725 -4.31 3.91 3.86
N ALA A 726 -3.48 4.93 3.58
CA ALA A 726 -3.44 5.61 2.29
C ALA A 726 -3.08 4.67 1.14
N ALA A 727 -2.14 3.74 1.35
CA ALA A 727 -1.74 2.75 0.36
C ALA A 727 -2.87 1.76 0.00
N ARG A 728 -3.88 1.58 0.87
CA ARG A 728 -5.08 0.77 0.59
C ARG A 728 -6.23 1.59 0.00
N ASN A 729 -6.03 2.88 -0.25
CA ASN A 729 -7.08 3.81 -0.66
C ASN A 729 -8.27 3.84 0.32
N LEU A 730 -8.05 3.58 1.61
CA LEU A 730 -9.11 3.69 2.62
C LEU A 730 -9.28 5.14 3.03
N SER A 731 -10.47 5.71 2.83
CA SER A 731 -10.78 7.04 3.37
C SER A 731 -11.00 6.95 4.88
N ILE A 732 -10.33 7.80 5.65
CA ILE A 732 -10.62 7.95 7.09
C ILE A 732 -11.35 9.27 7.27
N ILE A 733 -12.40 9.25 8.07
CA ILE A 733 -13.25 10.41 8.33
C ILE A 733 -13.26 10.69 9.83
N VAL A 734 -12.91 11.93 10.16
CA VAL A 734 -12.59 12.39 11.52
C VAL A 734 -13.34 13.69 11.80
N GLY A 735 -14.49 13.66 12.51
CA GLY A 735 -15.26 14.88 12.86
C GLY A 735 -16.76 14.67 13.19
N ASP A 736 -17.46 15.78 13.49
CA ASP A 736 -18.93 15.92 13.65
C ASP A 736 -19.64 16.13 12.29
N LYS A 737 -20.98 16.01 12.27
CA LYS A 737 -21.93 16.29 11.17
C LYS A 737 -21.68 17.57 10.35
N ASN A 738 -20.82 18.49 10.79
CA ASN A 738 -20.44 19.73 10.11
C ASN A 738 -19.17 19.66 9.22
N PHE A 739 -19.05 18.66 8.34
CA PHE A 739 -18.18 18.71 7.15
C PHE A 739 -16.65 18.89 7.35
N THR A 740 -16.09 18.75 8.56
CA THR A 740 -14.63 18.75 8.72
C THR A 740 -14.12 17.33 8.51
N GLU A 741 -13.73 17.00 7.28
CA GLU A 741 -13.20 15.69 6.89
C GLU A 741 -11.68 15.74 6.78
N ILE A 742 -10.96 14.96 7.59
CA ILE A 742 -9.53 14.72 7.36
C ILE A 742 -9.38 13.46 6.53
N LYS A 743 -9.35 13.61 5.21
CA LYS A 743 -9.10 12.49 4.30
C LYS A 743 -7.63 12.07 4.37
N VAL A 744 -7.38 10.85 4.84
CA VAL A 744 -6.06 10.20 4.75
C VAL A 744 -5.91 9.62 3.34
N ASP A 745 -5.50 10.45 2.39
CA ASP A 745 -5.20 10.02 1.03
C ASP A 745 -3.70 9.97 0.75
N GLN A 746 -3.26 10.07 -0.49
CA GLN A 746 -1.84 9.96 -0.83
C GLN A 746 -1.11 11.30 -0.80
N SER A 747 -1.83 12.40 -0.56
CA SER A 747 -1.33 13.78 -0.63
C SER A 747 -1.19 14.46 0.75
N PHE A 748 -1.65 13.83 1.83
CA PHE A 748 -1.59 14.47 3.16
C PHE A 748 -0.14 14.58 3.67
N SER A 749 0.15 15.72 4.30
CA SER A 749 1.31 15.84 5.18
C SER A 749 0.94 15.32 6.56
N ASN A 750 1.81 14.52 7.16
CA ASN A 750 1.64 14.09 8.56
C ASN A 750 1.38 15.29 9.47
N LYS A 751 2.11 16.39 9.27
CA LYS A 751 1.97 17.61 10.08
C LYS A 751 0.55 18.19 9.97
N SER A 752 0.06 18.42 8.76
CA SER A 752 -1.29 18.97 8.57
C SER A 752 -2.38 18.04 9.11
N PHE A 753 -2.18 16.72 9.02
CA PHE A 753 -3.09 15.75 9.62
C PHE A 753 -3.19 15.91 11.14
N PHE A 754 -2.05 15.92 11.85
CA PHE A 754 -2.03 16.07 13.30
C PHE A 754 -2.58 17.43 13.77
N ASP A 755 -2.22 18.52 13.10
CA ASP A 755 -2.71 19.86 13.40
C ASP A 755 -4.25 19.91 13.28
N ASN A 756 -4.80 19.29 12.23
CA ASN A 756 -6.25 19.20 12.03
C ASN A 756 -6.93 18.31 13.10
N VAL A 757 -6.35 17.16 13.47
CA VAL A 757 -6.90 16.32 14.54
C VAL A 757 -6.97 17.10 15.85
N GLN A 758 -5.94 17.88 16.18
CA GLN A 758 -5.93 18.72 17.37
C GLN A 758 -7.01 19.81 17.33
N HIS A 759 -7.28 20.38 16.16
CA HIS A 759 -8.33 21.37 15.98
C HIS A 759 -9.75 20.77 16.10
N ILE A 760 -9.96 19.57 15.55
CA ILE A 760 -11.28 18.89 15.54
C ILE A 760 -11.64 18.34 16.92
N PHE A 761 -10.66 17.84 17.70
CA PHE A 761 -10.88 17.34 19.06
C PHE A 761 -10.18 18.19 20.12
N PRO A 762 -10.87 19.21 20.66
CA PRO A 762 -10.33 20.05 21.71
C PRO A 762 -10.15 19.29 23.02
N ASP A 763 -11.01 18.30 23.31
CA ASP A 763 -10.87 17.43 24.48
C ASP A 763 -9.65 16.49 24.35
N PRO A 764 -8.65 16.58 25.25
CA PRO A 764 -7.46 15.75 25.19
C PRO A 764 -7.74 14.24 25.30
N LEU A 765 -8.79 13.85 26.03
CA LEU A 765 -9.16 12.44 26.17
C LEU A 765 -9.71 11.88 24.86
N GLU A 766 -10.73 12.55 24.29
CA GLU A 766 -11.27 12.17 22.98
C GLU A 766 -10.19 12.15 21.90
N ARG A 767 -9.33 13.18 21.85
CA ARG A 767 -8.20 13.25 20.92
C ARG A 767 -7.29 12.04 21.03
N THR A 768 -6.91 11.65 22.25
CA THR A 768 -6.01 10.51 22.48
C THR A 768 -6.66 9.19 22.06
N LEU A 769 -7.96 8.99 22.37
CA LEU A 769 -8.71 7.80 21.94
C LEU A 769 -8.81 7.69 20.41
N VAL A 770 -8.98 8.82 19.71
CA VAL A 770 -8.98 8.87 18.23
C VAL A 770 -7.62 8.46 17.66
N LEU A 771 -6.53 8.94 18.24
CA LEU A 771 -5.17 8.58 17.82
C LEU A 771 -4.86 7.10 18.10
N GLU A 772 -5.30 6.56 19.23
CA GLU A 772 -5.20 5.11 19.52
C GLU A 772 -5.94 4.27 18.49
N LEU A 773 -7.17 4.64 18.15
CA LEU A 773 -7.99 3.92 17.18
C LEU A 773 -7.34 3.93 15.79
N LEU A 774 -6.79 5.07 15.37
CA LEU A 774 -6.05 5.18 14.11
C LEU A 774 -4.80 4.29 14.09
N SER A 775 -4.03 4.28 15.18
CA SER A 775 -2.89 3.38 15.34
C SER A 775 -3.33 1.91 15.26
N ALA A 776 -4.41 1.54 15.96
CA ALA A 776 -4.96 0.18 15.95
C ALA A 776 -5.46 -0.25 14.56
N ILE A 777 -6.08 0.64 13.79
CA ILE A 777 -6.48 0.38 12.40
C ILE A 777 -5.25 0.11 11.53
N GLY A 778 -4.23 0.97 11.59
CA GLY A 778 -3.00 0.78 10.84
C GLY A 778 -2.27 -0.52 11.20
N TYR A 779 -2.25 -0.85 12.49
CA TYR A 779 -1.73 -2.11 13.01
C TYR A 779 -2.49 -3.31 12.42
N LEU A 780 -3.82 -3.34 12.49
CA LEU A 780 -4.62 -4.43 11.92
C LEU A 780 -4.52 -4.53 10.41
N ILE A 781 -4.37 -3.42 9.68
CA ILE A 781 -4.12 -3.43 8.23
C ILE A 781 -2.82 -4.18 7.91
N ARG A 782 -1.77 -4.01 8.73
CA ARG A 782 -0.48 -4.67 8.55
C ARG A 782 -0.54 -6.16 8.85
N ILE A 783 -1.20 -6.54 9.95
CA ILE A 783 -1.24 -7.92 10.44
C ILE A 783 -2.29 -8.75 9.69
N GLU A 784 -3.54 -8.26 9.65
CA GLU A 784 -4.69 -8.93 9.05
C GLU A 784 -5.39 -8.07 7.96
N PRO A 785 -4.72 -7.80 6.82
CA PRO A 785 -5.26 -6.93 5.77
C PRO A 785 -6.64 -7.37 5.24
N LYS A 786 -6.95 -8.67 5.34
CA LYS A 786 -8.21 -9.27 4.87
C LYS A 786 -9.44 -8.85 5.68
N LEU A 787 -9.25 -8.23 6.85
CA LEU A 787 -10.35 -7.66 7.64
C LEU A 787 -10.93 -6.39 7.00
N PHE A 788 -10.17 -5.75 6.11
CA PHE A 788 -10.54 -4.51 5.45
C PHE A 788 -10.99 -4.70 4.00
N ASP A 789 -11.04 -5.95 3.51
CA ASP A 789 -11.49 -6.24 2.15
C ASP A 789 -12.95 -5.82 1.97
N GLY A 790 -13.22 -4.99 0.95
CA GLY A 790 -14.55 -4.41 0.67
C GLY A 790 -14.94 -3.19 1.51
N LEU A 791 -14.11 -2.80 2.50
CA LEU A 791 -14.20 -1.48 3.12
C LEU A 791 -13.54 -0.44 2.22
N ARG A 792 -14.12 0.76 2.16
CA ARG A 792 -13.61 1.90 1.38
C ARG A 792 -13.48 3.17 2.23
N SER A 793 -14.32 3.32 3.25
CA SER A 793 -14.22 4.39 4.24
C SER A 793 -14.34 3.88 5.68
N ILE A 794 -13.69 4.58 6.62
CA ILE A 794 -13.71 4.33 8.06
C ILE A 794 -14.04 5.64 8.77
N GLN A 795 -15.23 5.73 9.38
CA GLN A 795 -15.62 6.84 10.22
C GLN A 795 -15.28 6.52 11.68
N LEU A 796 -14.28 7.19 12.26
CA LEU A 796 -13.74 6.83 13.57
C LEU A 796 -14.78 6.91 14.69
N ARG A 797 -15.67 7.91 14.63
CA ARG A 797 -16.76 8.07 15.61
C ARG A 797 -17.73 6.89 15.61
N ASN A 798 -17.94 6.23 14.47
CA ASN A 798 -18.81 5.06 14.40
C ASN A 798 -18.22 3.88 15.17
N PHE A 799 -16.89 3.71 15.14
CA PHE A 799 -16.20 2.72 15.96
C PHE A 799 -16.25 3.07 17.44
N ILE A 800 -16.08 4.34 17.81
CA ILE A 800 -16.26 4.82 19.20
C ILE A 800 -17.67 4.49 19.70
N MET A 801 -18.71 4.73 18.89
CA MET A 801 -20.10 4.38 19.23
C MET A 801 -20.29 2.86 19.39
N LEU A 802 -19.68 2.04 18.52
CA LEU A 802 -19.75 0.58 18.62
C LEU A 802 -18.99 0.04 19.82
N TYR A 803 -17.92 0.70 20.26
CA TYR A 803 -17.27 0.36 21.53
C TYR A 803 -18.18 0.69 22.72
N ALA A 804 -18.86 1.84 22.64
CA ALA A 804 -19.75 2.31 23.69
C ALA A 804 -21.02 1.46 23.87
N MET A 805 -21.38 0.62 22.90
CA MET A 805 -22.49 -0.34 23.06
C MET A 805 -22.24 -1.33 24.23
N ASP A 806 -20.98 -1.59 24.58
CA ASP A 806 -20.62 -2.45 25.71
C ASP A 806 -20.73 -1.75 27.08
N LYS A 807 -21.02 -0.43 27.09
CA LYS A 807 -21.14 0.36 28.31
C LYS A 807 -22.33 -0.10 29.19
N GLY A 808 -23.42 -0.57 28.56
CA GLY A 808 -24.67 -0.90 29.26
C GLY A 808 -25.26 0.31 30.01
N ASP A 809 -25.93 0.04 31.14
CA ASP A 809 -26.67 1.02 31.96
C ASP A 809 -25.78 1.84 32.94
N ALA A 810 -24.49 2.01 32.64
CA ALA A 810 -23.57 2.78 33.50
C ALA A 810 -23.81 4.30 33.36
N ASP A 811 -24.88 4.81 33.96
CA ASP A 811 -25.35 6.20 33.75
C ASP A 811 -24.38 7.29 34.28
N ASP A 812 -23.59 6.99 35.32
CA ASP A 812 -22.74 7.98 36.02
C ASP A 812 -21.40 8.32 35.32
N VAL A 813 -21.11 7.68 34.19
CA VAL A 813 -19.86 7.83 33.44
C VAL A 813 -20.15 8.21 32.00
N SER A 814 -19.52 9.27 31.49
CA SER A 814 -19.67 9.63 30.06
C SER A 814 -19.08 8.54 29.14
N MET A 815 -19.48 8.53 27.86
CA MET A 815 -18.96 7.57 26.88
C MET A 815 -17.43 7.60 26.80
N HIS A 816 -16.85 8.79 26.70
CA HIS A 816 -15.40 8.98 26.59
C HIS A 816 -14.66 8.57 27.86
N GLU A 817 -15.19 8.88 29.04
CA GLU A 817 -14.63 8.42 30.32
C GLU A 817 -14.64 6.89 30.42
N TRP A 818 -15.75 6.23 30.03
CA TRP A 818 -15.84 4.77 30.08
C TRP A 818 -14.84 4.10 29.13
N LEU A 819 -14.69 4.65 27.92
CA LEU A 819 -13.67 4.19 26.96
C LEU A 819 -12.25 4.43 27.48
N GLY A 820 -12.02 5.60 28.08
CA GLY A 820 -10.75 5.96 28.67
C GLY A 820 -10.31 5.05 29.82
N LEU A 821 -11.25 4.40 30.53
CA LEU A 821 -10.96 3.39 31.55
C LEU A 821 -10.53 2.03 30.98
N GLN A 822 -10.81 1.74 29.71
CA GLN A 822 -10.48 0.43 29.13
C GLN A 822 -8.98 0.34 28.80
N SER A 823 -8.36 -0.80 29.12
CA SER A 823 -6.97 -1.05 28.72
C SER A 823 -6.78 -0.96 27.20
N PRO A 824 -5.65 -0.44 26.71
CA PRO A 824 -5.31 -0.41 25.27
C PRO A 824 -5.53 -1.75 24.55
N CYS A 825 -5.14 -2.89 25.15
CA CYS A 825 -5.35 -4.22 24.56
C CYS A 825 -6.84 -4.54 24.35
N LYS A 826 -7.71 -4.21 25.31
CA LYS A 826 -9.15 -4.43 25.22
C LYS A 826 -9.78 -3.63 24.08
N LEU A 827 -9.36 -2.39 23.88
CA LEU A 827 -9.83 -1.57 22.75
C LEU A 827 -9.38 -2.16 21.40
N LEU A 828 -8.13 -2.62 21.28
CA LEU A 828 -7.63 -3.29 20.08
C LEU A 828 -8.43 -4.56 19.75
N ARG A 829 -8.65 -5.44 20.74
CA ARG A 829 -9.44 -6.68 20.54
C ARG A 829 -10.89 -6.41 20.18
N LYS A 830 -11.49 -5.34 20.72
CA LYS A 830 -12.84 -4.92 20.34
C LYS A 830 -12.89 -4.47 18.88
N LEU A 831 -11.89 -3.73 18.40
CA LEU A 831 -11.76 -3.35 16.98
C LEU A 831 -11.79 -4.59 16.09
N GLU A 832 -10.91 -5.53 16.40
CA GLU A 832 -10.73 -6.78 15.67
C GLU A 832 -12.04 -7.57 15.63
N SER A 833 -12.70 -7.74 16.79
CA SER A 833 -13.99 -8.40 16.90
C SER A 833 -15.08 -7.73 16.05
N ILE A 834 -15.11 -6.40 15.98
CA ILE A 834 -16.07 -5.64 15.16
C ILE A 834 -15.80 -5.88 13.66
N LEU A 835 -14.54 -5.91 13.24
CA LEU A 835 -14.19 -6.16 11.83
C LEU A 835 -14.46 -7.62 11.44
N VAL A 836 -14.13 -8.58 12.31
CA VAL A 836 -14.39 -10.02 12.10
C VAL A 836 -15.89 -10.32 12.02
N SER A 837 -16.70 -9.77 12.94
CA SER A 837 -18.13 -10.01 12.96
C SER A 837 -18.82 -9.53 11.68
N ARG A 838 -18.39 -8.38 11.13
CA ARG A 838 -18.95 -7.86 9.87
C ARG A 838 -18.68 -8.72 8.66
N LYS A 839 -17.48 -9.29 8.55
CA LYS A 839 -17.16 -10.22 7.46
C LYS A 839 -18.09 -11.44 7.46
N ARG A 840 -18.49 -11.92 8.63
CA ARG A 840 -19.45 -13.05 8.79
C ARG A 840 -20.89 -12.63 8.54
N VAL A 841 -21.34 -11.50 9.08
CA VAL A 841 -22.73 -11.01 8.96
C VAL A 841 -23.08 -10.57 7.54
N PHE A 842 -22.13 -10.03 6.76
CA PHE A 842 -22.37 -9.72 5.35
C PHE A 842 -22.62 -10.99 4.52
N ALA A 843 -21.80 -12.03 4.71
CA ALA A 843 -21.98 -13.32 4.06
C ALA A 843 -23.32 -14.00 4.42
N GLN A 844 -23.85 -13.77 5.62
CA GLN A 844 -25.15 -14.29 6.06
C GLN A 844 -26.34 -13.42 5.60
N GLY A 845 -26.17 -12.10 5.49
CA GLY A 845 -27.22 -11.18 5.03
C GLY A 845 -27.65 -11.45 3.58
N VAL A 846 -26.71 -11.82 2.70
CA VAL A 846 -27.03 -12.25 1.31
C VAL A 846 -27.92 -13.50 1.31
N ASN A 847 -27.70 -14.43 2.24
CA ASN A 847 -28.52 -15.65 2.36
C ASN A 847 -29.93 -15.39 2.93
N HIS A 848 -30.15 -14.26 3.61
CA HIS A 848 -31.47 -13.87 4.13
C HIS A 848 -32.28 -13.01 3.14
N VAL A 849 -31.66 -12.53 2.07
CA VAL A 849 -32.33 -11.84 0.95
C VAL A 849 -32.42 -12.79 -0.24
N ALA A 850 -33.17 -13.88 -0.07
CA ALA A 850 -33.52 -14.75 -1.19
C ALA A 850 -34.46 -14.01 -2.16
N PRO A 851 -34.28 -14.14 -3.49
CA PRO A 851 -35.10 -13.44 -4.48
C PRO A 851 -36.56 -13.88 -4.37
N TYR A 852 -37.46 -12.92 -4.16
CA TYR A 852 -38.89 -13.18 -4.27
C TYR A 852 -39.25 -13.28 -5.76
N LYS A 853 -39.52 -14.49 -6.27
CA LYS A 853 -40.07 -14.67 -7.61
C LYS A 853 -41.55 -14.29 -7.56
N ILE A 854 -41.91 -13.22 -8.27
CA ILE A 854 -43.29 -12.66 -8.30
C ILE A 854 -44.32 -13.65 -8.87
N PHE A 855 -43.90 -14.79 -9.43
CA PHE A 855 -44.78 -15.85 -9.93
C PHE A 855 -44.25 -17.24 -9.55
N HIS A 856 -44.58 -17.73 -8.36
CA HIS A 856 -44.90 -19.15 -8.06
C HIS A 856 -45.37 -19.29 -6.60
N GLU A 857 -46.40 -20.11 -6.41
CA GLU A 857 -47.16 -20.29 -5.16
C GLU A 857 -46.34 -20.79 -3.97
N GLN A 858 -46.78 -20.31 -2.80
CA GLN A 858 -46.75 -20.91 -1.45
C GLN A 858 -45.96 -22.22 -1.29
N ASP A 859 -44.70 -22.15 -0.82
CA ASP A 859 -44.10 -23.07 0.18
C ASP A 859 -42.56 -22.94 0.25
N ILE A 860 -42.04 -21.87 0.87
CA ILE A 860 -40.63 -21.82 1.32
C ILE A 860 -40.50 -21.05 2.65
N LEU A 861 -41.36 -21.36 3.64
CA LEU A 861 -41.40 -20.66 4.93
C LEU A 861 -40.74 -21.44 6.09
N HIS A 862 -39.99 -22.52 5.84
CA HIS A 862 -39.67 -23.46 6.94
C HIS A 862 -38.20 -23.72 7.31
N ASP A 863 -37.19 -23.18 6.62
CA ASP A 863 -35.80 -23.60 6.94
C ASP A 863 -34.81 -22.49 7.35
N SER A 864 -35.22 -21.21 7.40
CA SER A 864 -34.33 -20.12 7.84
C SER A 864 -34.73 -19.43 9.16
N MET A 865 -35.80 -19.88 9.82
CA MET A 865 -36.37 -19.19 11.00
C MET A 865 -35.78 -19.61 12.35
N ALA A 866 -34.90 -20.62 12.40
CA ALA A 866 -34.36 -21.13 13.66
C ALA A 866 -33.48 -20.12 14.43
N ASN A 867 -32.93 -19.09 13.76
CA ASN A 867 -32.10 -18.04 14.39
C ASN A 867 -32.80 -16.68 14.54
N ALA A 868 -34.09 -16.56 14.18
CA ALA A 868 -34.74 -15.26 13.93
C ALA A 868 -35.74 -14.79 15.02
N VAL A 869 -35.92 -15.55 16.10
CA VAL A 869 -37.01 -15.29 17.07
C VAL A 869 -36.67 -14.15 18.07
N ASP A 870 -35.38 -13.87 18.33
CA ASP A 870 -34.94 -12.89 19.34
C ASP A 870 -34.01 -11.76 18.78
N THR A 871 -33.98 -11.52 17.46
CA THR A 871 -33.10 -10.47 16.89
C THR A 871 -33.80 -9.11 16.84
N ASP A 872 -33.24 -8.10 17.52
CA ASP A 872 -33.64 -6.70 17.30
C ASP A 872 -33.08 -6.22 15.94
N TRP A 873 -33.94 -6.22 14.92
CA TRP A 873 -33.57 -5.82 13.57
C TRP A 873 -33.24 -4.33 13.44
N LEU A 874 -33.74 -3.47 14.34
CA LEU A 874 -33.40 -2.05 14.32
C LEU A 874 -31.97 -1.86 14.81
N GLU A 875 -31.58 -2.47 15.93
CA GLU A 875 -30.19 -2.46 16.39
C GLU A 875 -29.23 -3.09 15.38
N TRP A 876 -29.65 -4.20 14.75
CA TRP A 876 -28.91 -4.83 13.66
C TRP A 876 -28.66 -3.86 12.49
N ARG A 877 -29.69 -3.11 12.05
CA ARG A 877 -29.56 -2.09 11.00
C ARG A 877 -28.71 -0.90 11.41
N ILE A 878 -28.76 -0.48 12.68
CA ILE A 878 -27.87 0.58 13.20
C ILE A 878 -26.41 0.12 13.10
N ALA A 879 -26.08 -1.06 13.64
CA ALA A 879 -24.73 -1.60 13.61
C ALA A 879 -24.18 -1.82 12.18
N ARG A 880 -25.06 -2.24 11.26
CA ARG A 880 -24.76 -2.40 9.83
C ARG A 880 -24.56 -1.08 9.12
N GLY A 881 -25.46 -0.11 9.31
CA GLY A 881 -25.38 1.19 8.65
C GLY A 881 -24.20 2.04 9.10
N LEU A 882 -23.67 1.80 10.31
CA LEU A 882 -22.46 2.45 10.79
C LEU A 882 -21.23 2.11 9.92
N ILE A 883 -21.17 0.94 9.26
CA ILE A 883 -20.05 0.54 8.39
C ILE A 883 -20.57 -0.26 7.19
N THR A 884 -20.55 0.40 6.05
CA THR A 884 -20.95 -0.15 4.75
C THR A 884 -19.88 -1.05 4.16
N HIS A 885 -20.33 -2.07 3.43
CA HIS A 885 -19.48 -3.02 2.73
C HIS A 885 -20.13 -3.33 1.38
N PHE A 886 -19.33 -3.23 0.32
CA PHE A 886 -19.74 -3.55 -1.05
C PHE A 886 -18.73 -4.55 -1.62
N ASP A 887 -19.18 -5.76 -1.92
CA ASP A 887 -18.35 -6.75 -2.59
C ASP A 887 -18.35 -6.56 -4.12
N ASP A 888 -17.41 -7.22 -4.79
CA ASP A 888 -17.25 -7.07 -6.24
C ASP A 888 -18.45 -7.62 -7.04
N SER A 889 -19.25 -8.53 -6.47
CA SER A 889 -20.45 -9.04 -7.13
C SER A 889 -21.55 -8.00 -7.13
N PHE A 890 -21.82 -7.42 -5.96
CA PHE A 890 -22.85 -6.41 -5.79
C PHE A 890 -22.51 -5.14 -6.58
N LEU A 891 -21.23 -4.74 -6.64
CA LEU A 891 -20.81 -3.62 -7.49
C LEU A 891 -21.09 -3.87 -8.99
N ARG A 892 -20.84 -5.09 -9.48
CA ARG A 892 -21.24 -5.45 -10.86
C ARG A 892 -22.74 -5.36 -11.05
N ASP A 893 -23.52 -5.88 -10.12
CA ASP A 893 -24.99 -5.85 -10.19
C ASP A 893 -25.53 -4.41 -10.16
N ILE A 894 -24.96 -3.53 -9.32
CA ILE A 894 -25.27 -2.10 -9.29
C ILE A 894 -24.98 -1.47 -10.66
N TRP A 895 -23.77 -1.68 -11.20
CA TRP A 895 -23.40 -1.10 -12.49
C TRP A 895 -24.31 -1.56 -13.64
N HIS A 896 -24.65 -2.85 -13.69
CA HIS A 896 -25.58 -3.37 -14.70
C HIS A 896 -26.98 -2.79 -14.53
N SER A 897 -27.44 -2.57 -13.30
CA SER A 897 -28.75 -1.96 -13.03
C SER A 897 -28.86 -0.50 -13.49
N LEU A 898 -27.73 0.21 -13.68
CA LEU A 898 -27.73 1.60 -14.15
C LEU A 898 -28.43 1.78 -15.51
N MET A 899 -28.53 0.73 -16.34
CA MET A 899 -29.25 0.82 -17.62
C MET A 899 -30.77 0.96 -17.48
N PHE A 900 -31.32 0.75 -16.29
CA PHE A 900 -32.76 0.68 -16.06
C PHE A 900 -33.39 2.02 -15.67
N THR A 901 -32.58 3.00 -15.25
CA THR A 901 -33.05 4.31 -14.74
C THR A 901 -32.09 5.42 -15.19
N PRO A 902 -32.56 6.65 -15.43
CA PRO A 902 -31.68 7.77 -15.77
C PRO A 902 -30.77 8.19 -14.60
N LYS A 903 -31.29 8.15 -13.36
CA LYS A 903 -30.56 8.57 -12.15
C LYS A 903 -30.94 7.71 -10.94
N LEU A 904 -29.98 7.51 -10.05
CA LEU A 904 -30.19 6.98 -8.70
C LEU A 904 -29.96 8.10 -7.67
N ILE A 905 -30.91 8.31 -6.76
CA ILE A 905 -30.85 9.34 -5.73
C ILE A 905 -30.85 8.67 -4.36
N PHE A 906 -29.70 8.75 -3.67
CA PHE A 906 -29.43 8.11 -2.39
C PHE A 906 -29.93 8.89 -1.17
N GLY A 907 -30.00 10.21 -1.29
CA GLY A 907 -30.33 11.16 -0.23
C GLY A 907 -31.12 12.35 -0.76
N ASP A 908 -30.66 13.58 -0.49
CA ASP A 908 -31.30 14.80 -1.00
C ASP A 908 -31.05 14.95 -2.50
N ALA A 909 -32.13 14.99 -3.29
CA ALA A 909 -32.08 15.14 -4.75
C ALA A 909 -31.45 16.47 -5.22
N ASN A 910 -31.42 17.49 -4.35
CA ASN A 910 -30.84 18.80 -4.68
C ASN A 910 -29.32 18.87 -4.46
N CYS A 911 -28.74 17.84 -3.83
CA CYS A 911 -27.33 17.78 -3.53
C CYS A 911 -26.64 16.77 -4.46
N ALA A 912 -25.67 17.24 -5.25
CA ALA A 912 -24.95 16.40 -6.20
C ALA A 912 -24.24 15.21 -5.54
N ASP A 913 -23.86 15.33 -4.27
CA ASP A 913 -23.16 14.28 -3.49
C ASP A 913 -24.04 13.06 -3.18
N PHE A 914 -25.33 13.10 -3.51
CA PHE A 914 -26.28 11.99 -3.35
C PHE A 914 -26.89 11.49 -4.67
N VAL A 915 -26.46 12.04 -5.81
CA VAL A 915 -27.06 11.75 -7.12
C VAL A 915 -26.04 11.07 -8.02
N LEU A 916 -26.39 9.86 -8.48
CA LEU A 916 -25.64 9.14 -9.49
C LEU A 916 -26.34 9.27 -10.83
N ASP A 917 -25.65 9.89 -11.80
CA ASP A 917 -26.08 9.96 -13.19
C ASP A 917 -25.70 8.67 -13.94
N CYS A 918 -26.71 7.87 -14.28
CA CYS A 918 -26.47 6.52 -14.78
C CYS A 918 -25.77 6.50 -16.15
N GLU A 919 -26.06 7.47 -17.02
CA GLU A 919 -25.47 7.54 -18.36
C GLU A 919 -24.02 7.98 -18.32
N ILE A 920 -23.70 9.00 -17.51
CA ILE A 920 -22.33 9.49 -17.33
C ILE A 920 -21.45 8.39 -16.73
N ILE A 921 -21.93 7.66 -15.72
CA ILE A 921 -21.11 6.61 -15.09
C ILE A 921 -20.90 5.42 -16.03
N ARG A 922 -21.92 5.00 -16.78
CA ARG A 922 -21.78 3.91 -17.75
C ARG A 922 -20.87 4.26 -18.93
N SER A 923 -20.74 5.55 -19.26
CA SER A 923 -19.84 6.01 -20.33
C SER A 923 -18.39 6.24 -19.88
N SER A 924 -18.14 6.34 -18.56
CA SER A 924 -16.84 6.74 -18.02
C SER A 924 -16.13 5.71 -17.13
N MET A 925 -16.87 4.81 -16.46
CA MET A 925 -16.31 3.83 -15.52
C MET A 925 -16.80 2.41 -15.83
N THR A 926 -15.93 1.44 -15.59
CA THR A 926 -16.28 0.00 -15.62
C THR A 926 -16.65 -0.51 -14.22
N PRO A 927 -17.43 -1.60 -14.09
CA PRO A 927 -17.85 -2.11 -12.79
C PRO A 927 -16.71 -2.65 -11.91
N GLY A 928 -15.57 -3.03 -12.50
CA GLY A 928 -14.43 -3.55 -11.74
C GLY A 928 -13.42 -2.48 -11.31
N GLU A 929 -13.64 -1.21 -11.68
CA GLU A 929 -12.80 -0.11 -11.24
C GLU A 929 -13.02 0.22 -9.76
N ALA A 930 -11.93 0.51 -9.03
CA ALA A 930 -12.03 0.92 -7.64
C ALA A 930 -12.59 2.34 -7.49
N SER A 931 -12.43 3.21 -8.51
CA SER A 931 -13.08 4.52 -8.60
C SER A 931 -14.61 4.40 -8.54
N PHE A 932 -15.20 3.44 -9.26
CA PHE A 932 -16.64 3.18 -9.20
C PHE A 932 -17.07 2.71 -7.82
N ALA A 933 -16.31 1.80 -7.19
CA ALA A 933 -16.57 1.37 -5.82
C ALA A 933 -16.53 2.54 -4.81
N HIS A 934 -15.56 3.45 -4.96
CA HIS A 934 -15.45 4.64 -4.13
C HIS A 934 -16.59 5.62 -4.34
N LEU A 935 -17.10 5.76 -5.57
CA LEU A 935 -18.27 6.58 -5.87
C LEU A 935 -19.50 6.07 -5.12
N ILE A 936 -19.78 4.76 -5.19
CA ILE A 936 -20.91 4.14 -4.47
C ILE A 936 -20.77 4.28 -2.96
N ASP A 937 -19.56 4.08 -2.42
CA ASP A 937 -19.31 4.30 -1.00
C ASP A 937 -19.55 5.76 -0.61
N HIS A 938 -19.05 6.73 -1.39
CA HIS A 938 -19.24 8.16 -1.15
C HIS A 938 -20.72 8.56 -1.13
N LEU A 939 -21.50 8.15 -2.15
CA LEU A 939 -22.93 8.43 -2.28
C LEU A 939 -23.76 7.88 -1.11
N THR A 940 -23.31 6.78 -0.51
CA THR A 940 -23.99 6.16 0.64
C THR A 940 -23.40 6.61 1.97
N HIS A 941 -22.20 7.20 1.97
CA HIS A 941 -21.42 7.44 3.18
C HIS A 941 -22.13 8.41 4.13
N GLN A 942 -22.53 9.58 3.59
CA GLN A 942 -23.10 10.71 4.34
C GLN A 942 -24.55 10.49 4.79
N LEU A 943 -25.14 9.33 4.48
CA LEU A 943 -26.51 9.03 4.85
C LEU A 943 -26.63 8.83 6.37
N HIS A 944 -27.55 9.58 6.96
CA HIS A 944 -27.86 9.53 8.39
C HIS A 944 -29.37 9.54 8.61
N PRO A 945 -29.87 8.94 9.69
CA PRO A 945 -29.16 8.14 10.72
C PRO A 945 -28.70 6.76 10.18
N ALA A 946 -27.87 6.04 10.95
CA ALA A 946 -27.24 4.78 10.50
C ALA A 946 -28.24 3.73 10.00
N TYR A 947 -29.37 3.53 10.70
CA TYR A 947 -30.39 2.57 10.25
C TYR A 947 -30.97 2.92 8.86
N TYR A 948 -31.09 4.22 8.54
CA TYR A 948 -31.58 4.69 7.24
C TYR A 948 -30.56 4.37 6.14
N LYS A 949 -29.27 4.57 6.39
CA LYS A 949 -28.19 4.15 5.50
C LYS A 949 -28.25 2.65 5.18
N SER A 950 -28.46 1.80 6.20
CA SER A 950 -28.67 0.36 5.98
C SER A 950 -29.87 0.08 5.08
N ALA A 951 -30.99 0.77 5.33
CA ALA A 951 -32.21 0.61 4.54
C ALA A 951 -32.02 1.01 3.06
N VAL A 952 -31.29 2.10 2.79
CA VAL A 952 -30.96 2.52 1.41
C VAL A 952 -30.10 1.46 0.71
N VAL A 953 -29.11 0.88 1.40
CA VAL A 953 -28.29 -0.20 0.84
C VAL A 953 -29.10 -1.49 0.61
N GLU A 954 -30.00 -1.85 1.53
CA GLU A 954 -30.93 -2.99 1.35
C GLU A 954 -31.89 -2.74 0.17
N ALA A 955 -32.38 -1.51 -0.01
CA ALA A 955 -33.22 -1.14 -1.14
C ALA A 955 -32.45 -1.15 -2.46
N LEU A 956 -31.21 -0.64 -2.49
CA LEU A 956 -30.32 -0.75 -3.65
C LEU A 956 -30.08 -2.22 -4.02
N TYR A 957 -29.86 -3.09 -3.04
CA TYR A 957 -29.74 -4.52 -3.31
C TYR A 957 -31.02 -5.09 -3.92
N ALA A 958 -32.19 -4.78 -3.33
CA ALA A 958 -33.48 -5.17 -3.89
C ALA A 958 -33.68 -4.66 -5.33
N TYR A 959 -33.26 -3.43 -5.62
CA TYR A 959 -33.32 -2.82 -6.94
C TYR A 959 -32.48 -3.60 -7.96
N THR A 960 -31.24 -3.96 -7.61
CA THR A 960 -30.38 -4.73 -8.51
C THR A 960 -30.99 -6.10 -8.83
N GLN A 961 -31.52 -6.80 -7.82
CA GLN A 961 -32.17 -8.10 -8.01
C GLN A 961 -33.46 -7.97 -8.83
N PHE A 962 -34.23 -6.92 -8.61
CA PHE A 962 -35.43 -6.64 -9.40
C PHE A 962 -35.08 -6.41 -10.88
N CYS A 963 -34.05 -5.63 -11.19
CA CYS A 963 -33.59 -5.39 -12.56
C CYS A 963 -33.10 -6.66 -13.25
N ILE A 964 -32.34 -7.50 -12.55
CA ILE A 964 -31.86 -8.80 -13.05
C ILE A 964 -33.05 -9.72 -13.40
N ASN A 965 -34.06 -9.79 -12.53
CA ASN A 965 -35.22 -10.65 -12.73
C ASN A 965 -36.23 -10.09 -13.75
N ASN A 966 -36.19 -8.78 -14.05
CA ASN A 966 -37.14 -8.12 -14.94
C ASN A 966 -36.41 -7.30 -16.03
N PRO A 967 -35.69 -7.94 -16.97
CA PRO A 967 -34.89 -7.23 -17.98
C PRO A 967 -35.73 -6.39 -18.95
N GLN A 968 -37.05 -6.61 -19.01
CA GLN A 968 -38.00 -5.97 -19.91
C GLN A 968 -38.63 -4.70 -19.36
N VAL A 969 -38.36 -4.29 -18.11
CA VAL A 969 -38.95 -3.08 -17.54
C VAL A 969 -37.93 -1.95 -17.43
N ARG A 970 -38.38 -0.70 -17.40
CA ARG A 970 -37.55 0.49 -17.13
C ARG A 970 -38.23 1.45 -16.17
N PHE A 971 -37.42 2.33 -15.59
CA PHE A 971 -37.84 3.44 -14.75
C PHE A 971 -37.71 4.73 -15.57
N ASN A 972 -38.84 5.36 -15.92
CA ASN A 972 -38.86 6.57 -16.75
C ASN A 972 -38.54 7.86 -15.98
N GLN A 973 -38.39 7.77 -14.66
CA GLN A 973 -38.08 8.88 -13.77
C GLN A 973 -36.87 8.52 -12.90
N PRO A 974 -36.12 9.52 -12.38
CA PRO A 974 -35.09 9.30 -11.37
C PRO A 974 -35.62 8.46 -10.21
N LEU A 975 -34.84 7.46 -9.78
CA LEU A 975 -35.22 6.59 -8.68
C LEU A 975 -34.67 7.14 -7.36
N ALA A 976 -35.54 7.69 -6.53
CA ALA A 976 -35.21 8.16 -5.19
C ALA A 976 -35.46 7.09 -4.13
N PHE A 977 -34.41 6.65 -3.44
CA PHE A 977 -34.54 5.62 -2.40
C PHE A 977 -35.37 6.10 -1.20
N SER A 978 -35.34 7.39 -0.87
CA SER A 978 -36.22 8.00 0.15
C SER A 978 -37.70 7.76 -0.14
N GLU A 979 -38.14 8.01 -1.38
CA GLU A 979 -39.54 7.82 -1.80
C GLU A 979 -39.94 6.34 -1.83
N VAL A 980 -39.03 5.47 -2.28
CA VAL A 980 -39.24 4.02 -2.30
C VAL A 980 -39.48 3.50 -0.89
N LEU A 981 -38.62 3.89 0.06
CA LEU A 981 -38.72 3.50 1.47
C LEU A 981 -40.00 4.04 2.12
N GLU A 982 -40.39 5.28 1.82
CA GLU A 982 -41.63 5.86 2.35
C GLU A 982 -42.88 5.14 1.81
N LYS A 983 -42.93 4.83 0.51
CA LYS A 983 -44.04 4.06 -0.10
C LYS A 983 -44.11 2.64 0.46
N ALA A 984 -42.97 1.98 0.62
CA ALA A 984 -42.90 0.64 1.21
C ALA A 984 -43.40 0.64 2.66
N ALA A 985 -42.99 1.64 3.45
CA ALA A 985 -43.43 1.80 4.83
C ALA A 985 -44.94 2.05 4.94
N LYS A 986 -45.50 2.94 4.11
CA LYS A 986 -46.94 3.20 4.04
C LYS A 986 -47.73 1.95 3.67
N ARG A 987 -47.24 1.16 2.72
CA ARG A 987 -47.87 -0.10 2.29
C ARG A 987 -47.86 -1.14 3.42
N PHE A 988 -46.73 -1.33 4.08
CA PHE A 988 -46.63 -2.21 5.24
C PHE A 988 -47.57 -1.79 6.38
N ALA A 989 -47.58 -0.50 6.72
CA ALA A 989 -48.46 0.05 7.75
C ALA A 989 -49.94 -0.11 7.41
N ALA A 990 -50.32 0.07 6.15
CA ALA A 990 -51.69 -0.12 5.69
C ALA A 990 -52.18 -1.57 5.82
N GLU A 991 -51.30 -2.55 5.57
CA GLU A 991 -51.60 -3.99 5.66
C GLU A 991 -51.57 -4.52 7.11
N HIS A 992 -50.97 -3.79 8.06
CA HIS A 992 -50.74 -4.24 9.44
C HIS A 992 -51.34 -3.32 10.51
N LYS A 993 -52.38 -2.55 10.17
CA LYS A 993 -53.03 -1.55 11.05
C LYS A 993 -53.45 -2.08 12.44
N ASP A 994 -53.75 -3.36 12.58
CA ASP A 994 -54.24 -3.97 13.83
C ASP A 994 -53.12 -4.36 14.83
N LYS A 995 -51.84 -4.21 14.47
CA LYS A 995 -50.69 -4.66 15.28
C LYS A 995 -49.66 -3.56 15.60
N GLN A 996 -49.91 -2.31 15.23
CA GLN A 996 -48.94 -1.22 15.43
C GLN A 996 -49.12 -0.51 16.79
N PRO A 997 -48.02 -0.15 17.48
CA PRO A 997 -48.10 0.73 18.64
C PRO A 997 -48.53 2.14 18.21
N PRO A 998 -49.37 2.85 18.99
CA PRO A 998 -50.08 4.06 18.55
C PRO A 998 -49.24 5.33 18.30
N PHE A 999 -47.90 5.28 18.39
CA PHE A 999 -47.04 6.48 18.40
C PHE A 999 -45.72 6.39 17.56
N GLY A 1000 -45.59 5.45 16.62
CA GLY A 1000 -44.39 5.34 15.76
C GLY A 1000 -44.58 5.93 14.35
N ARG A 1001 -43.50 6.37 13.67
CA ARG A 1001 -43.57 6.67 12.22
C ARG A 1001 -43.66 5.34 11.45
N ASP A 1002 -44.38 5.31 10.33
CA ASP A 1002 -44.52 4.10 9.47
C ASP A 1002 -43.17 3.46 9.12
N LEU A 1003 -42.16 4.30 8.88
CA LEU A 1003 -40.81 3.86 8.57
C LEU A 1003 -40.18 3.08 9.74
N ASP A 1004 -40.36 3.52 10.98
CA ASP A 1004 -39.79 2.87 12.17
C ASP A 1004 -40.39 1.46 12.36
N ALA A 1005 -41.67 1.28 12.02
CA ALA A 1005 -42.33 -0.02 12.07
C ALA A 1005 -41.73 -0.98 11.03
N LEU A 1006 -41.45 -0.50 9.81
CA LEU A 1006 -40.80 -1.28 8.76
C LEU A 1006 -39.31 -1.58 9.11
N MET A 1007 -38.59 -0.64 9.72
CA MET A 1007 -37.17 -0.82 10.13
C MET A 1007 -36.96 -1.92 11.19
N ARG A 1008 -38.00 -2.25 11.96
CA ARG A 1008 -37.96 -3.32 12.97
C ARG A 1008 -38.25 -4.72 12.40
N GLN A 1009 -38.61 -4.81 11.11
CA GLN A 1009 -38.92 -6.09 10.48
C GLN A 1009 -37.66 -6.80 9.97
N SER A 1010 -37.77 -8.11 9.75
CA SER A 1010 -36.68 -8.88 9.16
C SER A 1010 -36.31 -8.37 7.75
N PRO A 1011 -35.08 -8.58 7.28
CA PRO A 1011 -34.64 -8.21 5.92
C PRO A 1011 -35.53 -8.80 4.82
N HIS A 1012 -36.13 -9.97 5.04
CA HIS A 1012 -37.03 -10.60 4.08
C HIS A 1012 -38.33 -9.80 3.90
N VAL A 1013 -38.98 -9.42 5.01
CA VAL A 1013 -40.21 -8.60 4.98
C VAL A 1013 -39.90 -7.23 4.37
N PHE A 1014 -38.80 -6.61 4.80
CA PHE A 1014 -38.35 -5.34 4.24
C PHE A 1014 -38.17 -5.39 2.72
N ASN A 1015 -37.47 -6.41 2.22
CA ASN A 1015 -37.19 -6.59 0.80
C ASN A 1015 -38.46 -6.81 -0.03
N LEU A 1016 -39.44 -7.56 0.49
CA LEU A 1016 -40.74 -7.77 -0.17
C LEU A 1016 -41.44 -6.43 -0.45
N TYR A 1017 -41.62 -5.59 0.57
CA TYR A 1017 -42.34 -4.31 0.41
C TYR A 1017 -41.60 -3.33 -0.50
N VAL A 1018 -40.27 -3.30 -0.44
CA VAL A 1018 -39.46 -2.49 -1.38
C VAL A 1018 -39.61 -3.00 -2.82
N THR A 1019 -39.55 -4.31 -3.03
CA THR A 1019 -39.70 -4.93 -4.37
C THR A 1019 -41.09 -4.69 -4.96
N LEU A 1020 -42.14 -4.73 -4.14
CA LEU A 1020 -43.51 -4.39 -4.55
C LEU A 1020 -43.60 -2.94 -5.06
N VAL A 1021 -42.92 -1.99 -4.41
CA VAL A 1021 -42.88 -0.60 -4.88
C VAL A 1021 -42.16 -0.49 -6.22
N TYR A 1022 -41.07 -1.24 -6.46
CA TYR A 1022 -40.41 -1.26 -7.78
C TYR A 1022 -41.33 -1.79 -8.88
N ALA A 1023 -42.10 -2.84 -8.60
CA ALA A 1023 -43.11 -3.33 -9.55
C ALA A 1023 -44.16 -2.27 -9.88
N ASP A 1024 -44.58 -1.45 -8.89
CA ASP A 1024 -45.61 -0.42 -9.08
C ASP A 1024 -45.12 0.79 -9.91
N ILE A 1025 -43.83 1.12 -9.85
CA ILE A 1025 -43.27 2.33 -10.49
C ILE A 1025 -42.51 2.05 -11.79
N THR A 1026 -42.52 0.81 -12.26
CA THR A 1026 -41.85 0.41 -13.50
C THR A 1026 -42.83 0.30 -14.66
N GLN A 1027 -42.32 0.50 -15.88
CA GLN A 1027 -43.10 0.34 -17.10
C GLN A 1027 -42.40 -0.65 -18.04
N PRO A 1028 -43.14 -1.42 -18.86
CA PRO A 1028 -42.56 -2.21 -19.94
C PRO A 1028 -41.75 -1.32 -20.88
N TYR A 1029 -40.57 -1.81 -21.28
CA TYR A 1029 -39.65 -1.12 -22.19
C TYR A 1029 -40.18 -1.01 -23.61
#